data_AF-A0A673MGC1-F1
#
_entry.id   AF-A0A673MGC1-F1
#
_cell.length_a   1.000
_cell.length_b   1.000
_cell.length_c   1.000
_cell.angle_alpha   90.00
_cell.angle_beta   90.00
_cell.angle_gamma   90.00
#
_symmetry.space_group_name_H-M   'P 1'
#
loop_
_entity.id
_entity.type
_entity.pdbx_description
1 polymer ?
#
loop_
_entity_poly.entity_id
_entity_poly.type
_entity_poly.pdbx_seq_one_letter_code
_entity_poly.pdbx_strand_id
1 'polypeptide(L)'
;GDGTGVSLPAVLDFFTDLLSFYSEDYGKSFHDVSHAINNTFIKKDFGISAGPGNPQQVILTANLPFTESPGGVIFTSMDAGVTFRSVQLPFHPAQAIQFHYQDPKYLVVISIDDGLWLSEDFGNSWSEVHEGVHTRGELILRRTKDVGKNFTTIAKNIVSFGYIGGFLFTSVMEKLGSPRVIYVSSDQGDHFRKAQLPSATTEQFYSVLDGDEDMIFMHVDNPGDTYFGTIYTSDDRGILYSKSLERHLFGGEGKSDFTNVTSLRGVYLTNILEEGMNTFITFDRGGRWRFLKKPENVNCPETSKKCSLHIHGEHSHFSGITPMLPLSEPTAIGLVIAHGSVGDSISAARPDVYVSGDGGYTWWGTLRGPHHYSILDSGGLIVAVEAHRDRQISSIKFSTDEGQCWKVFNFTDHPIFLAGLASEPGTKTMNISIFGYRPDDDDQPMWVAVTIDFEHLLTRECGEEDYVQWLAHSDYDSDPETDGCLLGYKETFRRLKKLSACRNGRGYVVSRQQRPCPCTREDYMCEYGFYRHENTSECLLQPDFLNQTQDICLNGELEDLQNTGYRKIPGDKCEEGVRPPRREDVFKKLCGKDISPTSANSHTKRSVSGPFLLTIITHYTVAKKQSKITYHICYNIKIINTVCLTSMSKSDVFLKINMNFVHKSISTFKRIHKEKHGC
;
A
#
# COMPACT_ATOMS: atom_id res chain seq x y z
N GLY A 1 19.74 7.16 7.32
CA GLY A 1 19.78 5.71 7.03
C GLY A 1 19.75 4.91 8.31
N ASP A 2 19.57 3.58 8.25
CA ASP A 2 19.66 2.74 9.47
C ASP A 2 21.07 2.84 10.06
N GLY A 3 21.16 3.16 11.35
CA GLY A 3 22.40 3.25 12.09
C GLY A 3 23.19 4.55 11.90
N THR A 4 22.82 5.41 10.94
CA THR A 4 23.72 6.52 10.53
C THR A 4 23.48 7.83 11.25
N GLY A 5 22.30 8.05 11.84
CA GLY A 5 21.92 9.35 12.41
C GLY A 5 21.65 10.44 11.38
N VAL A 6 21.85 10.14 10.09
CA VAL A 6 21.71 11.10 9.00
C VAL A 6 20.24 11.46 8.76
N SER A 7 19.94 12.75 8.81
CA SER A 7 18.63 13.33 8.47
C SER A 7 18.80 14.55 7.54
N LEU A 8 18.00 14.60 6.48
CA LEU A 8 18.01 15.68 5.48
C LEU A 8 16.62 16.33 5.40
N PRO A 9 16.29 17.30 6.28
CA PRO A 9 15.10 18.12 6.09
C PRO A 9 15.33 19.17 5.01
N ALA A 10 14.35 19.30 4.11
CA ALA A 10 14.28 20.39 3.14
C ALA A 10 13.11 21.31 3.51
N VAL A 11 13.41 22.58 3.76
CA VAL A 11 12.38 23.61 4.01
C VAL A 11 12.26 24.45 2.74
N LEU A 12 11.04 24.52 2.20
CA LEU A 12 10.71 25.37 1.07
C LEU A 12 9.94 26.57 1.60
N ASP A 13 10.53 27.76 1.53
CA ASP A 13 9.77 28.98 1.77
C ASP A 13 8.95 29.32 0.52
N PHE A 14 7.69 29.77 0.72
CA PHE A 14 6.79 30.15 -0.38
C PHE A 14 7.32 31.35 -1.18
N PHE A 15 8.28 32.08 -0.60
CA PHE A 15 8.99 33.18 -1.23
C PHE A 15 10.49 32.87 -1.26
N THR A 16 10.94 32.38 -2.41
CA THR A 16 12.29 32.60 -2.98
C THR A 16 13.51 31.81 -2.50
N ASP A 17 13.51 31.02 -1.42
CA ASP A 17 14.71 30.22 -1.06
C ASP A 17 14.38 28.78 -0.59
N LEU A 18 15.19 27.80 -1.04
CA LEU A 18 15.19 26.44 -0.50
C LEU A 18 16.38 26.31 0.47
N LEU A 19 16.08 26.01 1.72
CA LEU A 19 17.10 25.67 2.72
C LEU A 19 17.16 24.15 2.85
N SER A 20 18.29 23.58 2.43
CA SER A 20 18.62 22.17 2.64
C SER A 20 19.45 22.07 3.91
N PHE A 21 18.93 21.36 4.91
CA PHE A 21 19.64 21.13 6.16
C PHE A 21 20.12 19.68 6.24
N TYR A 22 21.22 19.47 6.92
CA TYR A 22 21.84 18.17 7.13
C TYR A 22 22.17 17.96 8.61
N SER A 23 21.84 16.78 9.12
CA SER A 23 22.13 16.34 10.49
C SER A 23 22.86 15.01 10.44
N GLU A 24 23.86 14.80 11.29
CA GLU A 24 24.54 13.49 11.50
C GLU A 24 24.21 12.86 12.86
N ASP A 25 23.45 13.55 13.70
CA ASP A 25 23.28 13.22 15.12
C ASP A 25 21.81 12.97 15.50
N TYR A 26 21.04 12.37 14.58
CA TYR A 26 19.61 12.07 14.76
C TYR A 26 18.69 13.29 14.84
N GLY A 27 19.14 14.44 14.34
CA GLY A 27 18.39 15.69 14.32
C GLY A 27 18.63 16.57 15.54
N LYS A 28 19.64 16.25 16.37
CA LYS A 28 20.02 17.08 17.53
C LYS A 28 20.61 18.41 17.06
N SER A 29 21.34 18.41 15.94
CA SER A 29 21.84 19.62 15.29
C SER A 29 21.72 19.55 13.77
N PHE A 30 21.50 20.70 13.14
CA PHE A 30 21.36 20.83 11.69
C PHE A 30 22.35 21.86 11.14
N HIS A 31 22.97 21.51 10.01
CA HIS A 31 23.88 22.37 9.25
C HIS A 31 23.25 22.73 7.91
N ASP A 32 23.35 24.01 7.53
CA ASP A 32 22.91 24.47 6.22
C ASP A 32 23.87 23.96 5.12
N VAL A 33 23.32 23.20 4.18
CA VAL A 33 24.02 22.64 3.01
C VAL A 33 23.47 23.15 1.69
N SER A 34 22.67 24.23 1.68
CA SER A 34 22.13 24.83 0.44
C SER A 34 23.23 25.27 -0.53
N HIS A 35 24.38 25.70 -0.02
CA HIS A 35 25.53 26.02 -0.85
C HIS A 35 26.07 24.82 -1.64
N ALA A 36 25.92 23.59 -1.15
CA ALA A 36 26.38 22.38 -1.85
C ALA A 36 25.59 22.11 -3.14
N ILE A 37 24.36 22.64 -3.24
CA ILE A 37 23.51 22.59 -4.44
C ILE A 37 23.43 23.94 -5.17
N ASN A 38 24.39 24.85 -4.92
CA ASN A 38 24.42 26.21 -5.48
C ASN A 38 23.13 27.01 -5.23
N ASN A 39 22.43 26.78 -4.11
CA ASN A 39 21.13 27.38 -3.79
C ASN A 39 20.07 27.15 -4.89
N THR A 40 20.16 26.02 -5.60
CA THR A 40 19.22 25.66 -6.66
C THR A 40 17.92 25.16 -6.05
N PHE A 41 16.77 25.58 -6.59
CA PHE A 41 15.48 25.04 -6.19
C PHE A 41 15.37 23.55 -6.52
N ILE A 42 14.84 22.75 -5.58
CA ILE A 42 14.60 21.32 -5.75
C ILE A 42 13.12 21.08 -6.02
N LYS A 43 12.82 20.15 -6.92
CA LYS A 43 11.46 19.80 -7.32
C LYS A 43 10.81 18.94 -6.24
N LYS A 44 9.96 19.58 -5.42
CA LYS A 44 9.27 18.95 -4.28
C LYS A 44 8.50 17.68 -4.67
N ASP A 45 7.83 17.69 -5.82
CA ASP A 45 7.01 16.56 -6.27
C ASP A 45 7.81 15.28 -6.51
N PHE A 46 9.13 15.39 -6.73
CA PHE A 46 10.02 14.24 -6.87
C PHE A 46 10.68 13.82 -5.56
N GLY A 47 10.54 14.64 -4.51
CA GLY A 47 11.10 14.36 -3.18
C GLY A 47 12.62 14.24 -3.17
N ILE A 48 13.12 13.54 -2.14
CA ILE A 48 14.53 13.17 -1.97
C ILE A 48 14.63 11.67 -2.23
N SER A 49 15.37 11.26 -3.26
CA SER A 49 15.55 9.84 -3.58
C SER A 49 16.79 9.31 -2.87
N ALA A 50 16.60 8.48 -1.85
CA ALA A 50 17.68 7.80 -1.13
C ALA A 50 17.93 6.39 -1.67
N GLY A 51 19.19 5.96 -1.75
CA GLY A 51 19.58 4.65 -2.27
C GLY A 51 19.10 3.49 -1.36
N PRO A 52 18.47 2.44 -1.92
CA PRO A 52 18.04 1.28 -1.15
C PRO A 52 19.25 0.54 -0.57
N GLY A 53 19.24 0.29 0.73
CA GLY A 53 20.32 -0.40 1.44
C GLY A 53 21.65 0.38 1.56
N ASN A 54 21.77 1.54 0.90
CA ASN A 54 22.95 2.39 0.98
C ASN A 54 22.55 3.83 1.32
N PRO A 55 22.60 4.22 2.61
CA PRO A 55 22.15 5.52 3.06
C PRO A 55 23.06 6.68 2.62
N GLN A 56 24.22 6.37 2.01
CA GLN A 56 25.14 7.37 1.50
C GLN A 56 24.70 7.94 0.14
N GLN A 57 23.84 7.22 -0.58
CA GLN A 57 23.39 7.64 -1.91
C GLN A 57 22.14 8.51 -1.81
N VAL A 58 22.24 9.73 -2.32
CA VAL A 58 21.12 10.68 -2.36
C VAL A 58 21.04 11.32 -3.74
N ILE A 59 19.83 11.45 -4.28
CA ILE A 59 19.55 12.16 -5.52
C ILE A 59 18.48 13.23 -5.27
N LEU A 60 18.79 14.46 -5.67
CA LEU A 60 17.86 15.59 -5.68
C LEU A 60 17.64 16.03 -7.13
N THR A 61 16.40 16.37 -7.50
CA THR A 61 16.11 16.89 -8.84
C THR A 61 15.90 18.40 -8.79
N ALA A 62 16.64 19.15 -9.60
CA ALA A 62 16.48 20.59 -9.70
C ALA A 62 15.13 20.97 -10.35
N ASN A 63 14.53 22.05 -9.88
CA ASN A 63 13.34 22.66 -10.45
C ASN A 63 13.75 23.83 -11.34
N LEU A 64 14.09 23.52 -12.59
CA LEU A 64 14.53 24.51 -13.58
C LEU A 64 13.45 24.70 -14.67
N PRO A 65 13.29 25.92 -15.22
CA PRO A 65 12.37 26.16 -16.32
C PRO A 65 12.76 25.35 -17.57
N PHE A 66 11.79 24.68 -18.19
CA PHE A 66 12.00 23.85 -19.39
C PHE A 66 12.68 24.58 -20.56
N THR A 67 12.58 25.91 -20.63
CA THR A 67 13.11 26.73 -21.72
C THR A 67 14.59 27.09 -21.57
N GLU A 68 15.18 26.86 -20.39
CA GLU A 68 16.51 27.38 -20.05
C GLU A 68 17.62 26.32 -20.10
N SER A 69 17.25 25.03 -20.18
CA SER A 69 18.21 23.93 -20.22
C SER A 69 17.84 22.88 -21.26
N PRO A 70 18.83 22.23 -21.91
CA PRO A 70 18.58 21.18 -22.89
C PRO A 70 17.94 19.92 -22.27
N GLY A 71 17.98 19.79 -20.94
CA GLY A 71 17.31 18.75 -20.15
C GLY A 71 17.27 19.13 -18.66
N GLY A 72 16.81 18.22 -17.81
CA GLY A 72 16.78 18.43 -16.35
C GLY A 72 18.19 18.44 -15.74
N VAL A 73 18.29 18.87 -14.47
CA VAL A 73 19.53 18.78 -13.68
C VAL A 73 19.24 17.98 -12.42
N ILE A 74 20.16 17.08 -12.06
CA ILE A 74 20.12 16.35 -10.80
C ILE A 74 21.38 16.60 -9.99
N PHE A 75 21.26 16.52 -8.68
CA PHE A 75 22.38 16.52 -7.75
C PHE A 75 22.51 15.13 -7.15
N THR A 76 23.65 14.50 -7.33
CA THR A 76 23.96 13.17 -6.77
C THR A 76 24.98 13.29 -5.64
N SER A 77 24.75 12.57 -4.55
CA SER A 77 25.66 12.47 -3.41
C SER A 77 25.96 11.00 -3.12
N MET A 78 27.20 10.75 -2.69
CA MET A 78 27.70 9.45 -2.22
C MET A 78 28.22 9.51 -0.78
N ASP A 79 27.92 10.59 -0.08
CA ASP A 79 28.32 10.88 1.30
C ASP A 79 27.13 11.38 2.12
N ALA A 80 25.95 10.81 1.85
CA ALA A 80 24.70 11.04 2.57
C ALA A 80 24.17 12.49 2.52
N GLY A 81 24.58 13.28 1.52
CA GLY A 81 24.15 14.65 1.31
C GLY A 81 25.10 15.71 1.85
N VAL A 82 26.32 15.34 2.27
CA VAL A 82 27.36 16.30 2.66
C VAL A 82 27.88 17.07 1.46
N THR A 83 28.17 16.36 0.35
CA THR A 83 28.57 16.98 -0.92
C THR A 83 27.71 16.48 -2.06
N PHE A 84 27.49 17.38 -3.03
CA PHE A 84 26.68 17.09 -4.21
C PHE A 84 27.47 17.35 -5.50
N ARG A 85 27.29 16.44 -6.45
CA ARG A 85 27.72 16.61 -7.83
C ARG A 85 26.51 16.94 -8.70
N SER A 86 26.59 18.06 -9.41
CA SER A 86 25.59 18.43 -10.42
C SER A 86 25.79 17.60 -11.69
N VAL A 87 24.71 17.03 -12.23
CA VAL A 87 24.68 16.31 -13.50
C VAL A 87 23.58 16.88 -14.39
N GLN A 88 23.95 17.32 -15.59
CA GLN A 88 23.01 17.74 -16.62
C GLN A 88 22.46 16.49 -17.34
N LEU A 89 21.14 16.31 -17.30
CA LEU A 89 20.47 15.23 -17.99
C LEU A 89 20.26 15.60 -19.48
N PRO A 90 20.26 14.60 -20.38
CA PRO A 90 19.93 14.79 -21.79
C PRO A 90 18.41 14.87 -22.06
N PHE A 91 17.57 14.73 -21.02
CA PHE A 91 16.11 14.77 -21.07
C PHE A 91 15.54 15.48 -19.84
N HIS A 92 14.26 15.82 -19.87
CA HIS A 92 13.54 16.33 -18.70
C HIS A 92 12.77 15.20 -17.99
N PRO A 93 13.00 14.93 -16.70
CA PRO A 93 12.32 13.86 -15.98
C PRO A 93 10.83 14.19 -15.75
N ALA A 94 9.95 13.25 -16.06
CA ALA A 94 8.51 13.33 -15.79
C ALA A 94 8.14 12.84 -14.37
N GLN A 95 9.00 12.02 -13.77
CA GLN A 95 8.81 11.42 -12.45
C GLN A 95 10.13 11.37 -11.66
N ALA A 96 10.05 11.04 -10.37
CA ALA A 96 11.22 10.79 -9.55
C ALA A 96 12.07 9.63 -10.11
N ILE A 97 13.39 9.78 -10.06
CA ILE A 97 14.33 8.74 -10.48
C ILE A 97 14.20 7.54 -9.54
N GLN A 98 14.03 6.36 -10.13
CA GLN A 98 13.86 5.10 -9.42
C GLN A 98 15.16 4.30 -9.37
N PHE A 99 15.49 3.80 -8.19
CA PHE A 99 16.63 2.92 -7.98
C PHE A 99 16.29 1.48 -8.33
N HIS A 100 17.26 0.76 -8.89
CA HIS A 100 17.19 -0.70 -8.89
C HIS A 100 17.38 -1.22 -7.47
N TYR A 101 16.42 -2.03 -7.00
CA TYR A 101 16.34 -2.46 -5.60
C TYR A 101 17.59 -3.24 -5.12
N GLN A 102 18.17 -4.10 -5.97
CA GLN A 102 19.33 -4.93 -5.58
C GLN A 102 20.69 -4.27 -5.87
N ASP A 103 20.74 -3.33 -6.82
CA ASP A 103 22.00 -2.74 -7.26
C ASP A 103 21.77 -1.25 -7.53
N PRO A 104 21.91 -0.41 -6.50
CA PRO A 104 21.48 0.98 -6.54
C PRO A 104 22.34 1.88 -7.45
N LYS A 105 23.33 1.30 -8.16
CA LYS A 105 24.01 2.01 -9.26
C LYS A 105 23.12 2.14 -10.50
N TYR A 106 22.18 1.21 -10.70
CA TYR A 106 21.26 1.26 -11.82
C TYR A 106 20.07 2.15 -11.48
N LEU A 107 19.78 3.12 -12.35
CA LEU A 107 18.69 4.06 -12.19
C LEU A 107 17.81 4.05 -13.43
N VAL A 108 16.50 4.22 -13.25
CA VAL A 108 15.53 4.32 -14.35
C VAL A 108 14.60 5.51 -14.15
N VAL A 109 14.24 6.16 -15.24
CA VAL A 109 13.30 7.29 -15.22
C VAL A 109 12.60 7.44 -16.57
N ILE A 110 11.39 7.97 -16.52
CA ILE A 110 10.60 8.31 -17.71
C ILE A 110 10.75 9.81 -17.96
N SER A 111 11.04 10.19 -19.20
CA SER A 111 11.11 11.59 -19.61
C SER A 111 9.72 12.17 -19.91
N ILE A 112 9.61 13.49 -20.01
CA ILE A 112 8.36 14.17 -20.42
C ILE A 112 7.95 13.85 -21.86
N ASP A 113 8.88 13.34 -22.67
CA ASP A 113 8.65 12.88 -24.05
C ASP A 113 8.34 11.37 -24.10
N ASP A 114 7.98 10.78 -22.95
CA ASP A 114 7.65 9.37 -22.73
C ASP A 114 8.80 8.38 -23.03
N GLY A 115 10.03 8.86 -23.16
CA GLY A 115 11.22 8.01 -23.33
C GLY A 115 11.63 7.34 -22.02
N LEU A 116 12.03 6.07 -22.08
CA LEU A 116 12.58 5.32 -20.96
C LEU A 116 14.11 5.46 -20.95
N TRP A 117 14.61 6.09 -19.89
CA TRP A 117 16.03 6.35 -19.72
C TRP A 117 16.61 5.51 -18.60
N LEU A 118 17.82 5.01 -18.83
CA LEU A 118 18.56 4.15 -17.93
C LEU A 118 19.95 4.73 -17.66
N SER A 119 20.42 4.63 -16.43
CA SER A 119 21.81 4.84 -16.04
C SER A 119 22.35 3.58 -15.39
N GLU A 120 23.60 3.21 -15.70
CA GLU A 120 24.31 2.08 -15.11
C GLU A 120 25.41 2.52 -14.12
N ASP A 121 25.55 3.82 -13.88
CA ASP A 121 26.67 4.44 -13.16
C ASP A 121 26.21 5.50 -12.15
N PHE A 122 25.07 5.28 -11.51
CA PHE A 122 24.47 6.16 -10.50
C PHE A 122 24.18 7.57 -11.03
N GLY A 123 23.68 7.64 -12.26
CA GLY A 123 23.17 8.86 -12.88
C GLY A 123 24.22 9.73 -13.54
N ASN A 124 25.48 9.28 -13.64
CA ASN A 124 26.54 10.05 -14.29
C ASN A 124 26.38 10.07 -15.82
N SER A 125 25.91 8.97 -16.41
CA SER A 125 25.56 8.86 -17.82
C SER A 125 24.19 8.20 -17.98
N TRP A 126 23.50 8.57 -19.06
CA TRP A 126 22.14 8.12 -19.36
C TRP A 126 22.02 7.71 -20.82
N SER A 127 21.32 6.61 -21.06
CA SER A 127 20.95 6.13 -22.38
C SER A 127 19.44 5.95 -22.48
N GLU A 128 18.87 6.36 -23.62
CA GLU A 128 17.49 6.06 -23.93
C GLU A 128 17.42 4.61 -24.42
N VAL A 129 16.71 3.77 -23.67
CA VAL A 129 16.61 2.33 -23.95
C VAL A 129 15.30 1.98 -24.65
N HIS A 130 14.28 2.83 -24.55
CA HIS A 130 13.01 2.61 -25.22
C HIS A 130 12.29 3.93 -25.48
N GLU A 131 11.83 4.15 -26.72
CA GLU A 131 11.01 5.32 -27.08
C GLU A 131 9.53 5.06 -26.71
N GLY A 132 8.90 6.03 -26.05
CA GLY A 132 7.48 5.97 -25.70
C GLY A 132 6.60 5.96 -26.95
N VAL A 133 5.84 4.88 -27.15
CA VAL A 133 4.81 4.81 -28.20
C VAL A 133 3.46 4.57 -27.54
N HIS A 134 2.68 5.64 -27.36
CA HIS A 134 1.31 5.54 -26.86
C HIS A 134 0.30 5.48 -28.01
N THR A 135 -0.20 4.29 -28.31
CA THR A 135 -1.52 4.12 -28.93
C THR A 135 -2.57 4.00 -27.82
N ARG A 136 -3.44 5.01 -27.68
CA ARG A 136 -4.55 5.00 -26.71
C ARG A 136 -5.38 3.71 -26.87
N GLY A 137 -5.44 2.90 -25.81
CA GLY A 137 -6.27 1.69 -25.74
C GLY A 137 -5.57 0.36 -26.02
N GLU A 138 -4.28 0.36 -26.39
CA GLU A 138 -3.52 -0.86 -26.66
C GLU A 138 -2.08 -0.75 -26.11
N LEU A 139 -1.91 -0.84 -24.78
CA LEU A 139 -0.55 -0.90 -24.21
C LEU A 139 0.04 -2.31 -24.42
N ILE A 140 1.33 -2.34 -24.69
CA ILE A 140 2.12 -3.56 -24.83
C ILE A 140 3.10 -3.62 -23.66
N LEU A 141 3.04 -4.69 -22.88
CA LEU A 141 3.99 -4.93 -21.81
C LEU A 141 5.23 -5.63 -22.35
N ARG A 142 6.38 -5.02 -22.07
CA ARG A 142 7.70 -5.53 -22.47
C ARG A 142 8.57 -5.76 -21.24
N ARG A 143 9.50 -6.69 -21.37
CA ARG A 143 10.50 -7.04 -20.36
C ARG A 143 11.88 -7.11 -21.01
N THR A 144 12.88 -6.56 -20.32
CA THR A 144 14.30 -6.72 -20.64
C THR A 144 14.99 -7.45 -19.49
N LYS A 145 15.89 -8.39 -19.81
CA LYS A 145 16.75 -9.10 -18.83
C LYS A 145 18.21 -8.63 -18.91
N ASP A 146 18.52 -7.82 -19.92
CA ASP A 146 19.86 -7.34 -20.28
C ASP A 146 19.91 -5.81 -20.27
N VAL A 147 19.12 -5.21 -19.37
CA VAL A 147 19.22 -3.81 -18.98
C VAL A 147 19.01 -2.88 -20.19
N GLY A 148 17.97 -3.16 -20.98
CA GLY A 148 17.54 -2.33 -22.10
C GLY A 148 18.15 -2.69 -23.46
N LYS A 149 19.04 -3.70 -23.54
CA LYS A 149 19.63 -4.11 -24.84
C LYS A 149 18.64 -4.85 -25.72
N ASN A 150 17.86 -5.76 -25.15
CA ASN A 150 16.79 -6.47 -25.83
C ASN A 150 15.48 -6.43 -25.05
N PHE A 151 14.38 -6.27 -25.78
CA PHE A 151 13.03 -6.29 -25.21
C PHE A 151 12.23 -7.47 -25.74
N THR A 152 11.63 -8.20 -24.82
CA THR A 152 10.66 -9.26 -25.09
C THR A 152 9.26 -8.72 -24.82
N THR A 153 8.34 -8.85 -25.78
CA THR A 153 6.93 -8.54 -25.54
C THR A 153 6.30 -9.70 -24.81
N ILE A 154 5.83 -9.46 -23.59
CA ILE A 154 5.28 -10.52 -22.71
C ILE A 154 3.75 -10.51 -22.69
N ALA A 155 3.11 -9.36 -22.96
CA ALA A 155 1.66 -9.28 -23.09
C ALA A 155 1.20 -8.07 -23.92
N LYS A 156 -0.02 -8.12 -24.45
CA LYS A 156 -0.65 -7.10 -25.31
C LYS A 156 -2.05 -6.76 -24.80
N ASN A 157 -2.60 -5.63 -25.26
CA ASN A 157 -3.93 -5.14 -24.87
C ASN A 157 -4.07 -4.91 -23.36
N ILE A 158 -3.00 -4.42 -22.76
CA ILE A 158 -2.93 -4.15 -21.33
C ILE A 158 -3.51 -2.77 -21.04
N VAL A 159 -4.21 -2.68 -19.91
CA VAL A 159 -4.65 -1.41 -19.31
C VAL A 159 -3.65 -0.98 -18.24
N SER A 160 -3.25 -1.91 -17.37
CA SER A 160 -2.24 -1.69 -16.33
C SER A 160 -1.62 -3.01 -15.91
N PHE A 161 -0.47 -2.97 -15.23
CA PHE A 161 0.18 -4.12 -14.63
C PHE A 161 0.76 -3.73 -13.27
N GLY A 162 1.08 -4.73 -12.45
CA GLY A 162 1.80 -4.52 -11.20
C GLY A 162 2.49 -5.79 -10.76
N TYR A 163 3.37 -5.65 -9.76
CA TYR A 163 4.15 -6.72 -9.19
C TYR A 163 3.95 -6.74 -7.68
N ILE A 164 3.66 -7.90 -7.10
CA ILE A 164 3.59 -8.08 -5.65
C ILE A 164 4.08 -9.48 -5.27
N GLY A 165 4.92 -9.56 -4.24
CA GLY A 165 5.56 -10.83 -3.86
C GLY A 165 6.28 -11.46 -5.04
N GLY A 166 5.89 -12.69 -5.39
CA GLY A 166 6.39 -13.41 -6.58
C GLY A 166 5.56 -13.23 -7.86
N PHE A 167 4.49 -12.43 -7.83
CA PHE A 167 3.44 -12.42 -8.85
C PHE A 167 3.44 -11.15 -9.70
N LEU A 168 3.46 -11.32 -11.02
CA LEU A 168 3.19 -10.29 -12.01
C LEU A 168 1.72 -10.38 -12.44
N PHE A 169 0.93 -9.34 -12.18
CA PHE A 169 -0.48 -9.28 -12.61
C PHE A 169 -0.66 -8.21 -13.69
N THR A 170 -1.56 -8.49 -14.62
CA THR A 170 -1.90 -7.60 -15.73
C THR A 170 -3.41 -7.51 -15.87
N SER A 171 -3.93 -6.29 -16.00
CA SER A 171 -5.33 -6.04 -16.35
C SER A 171 -5.45 -5.95 -17.86
N VAL A 172 -6.16 -6.90 -18.46
CA VAL A 172 -6.29 -7.05 -19.91
C VAL A 172 -7.73 -6.77 -20.34
N MET A 173 -7.89 -6.06 -21.46
CA MET A 173 -9.17 -5.91 -22.16
C MET A 173 -9.16 -6.85 -23.37
N GLU A 174 -9.80 -8.02 -23.25
CA GLU A 174 -9.76 -9.08 -24.29
C GLU A 174 -10.36 -8.61 -25.62
N LYS A 175 -11.43 -7.80 -25.58
CA LYS A 175 -12.05 -7.17 -26.75
C LYS A 175 -12.36 -5.71 -26.45
N LEU A 176 -12.30 -4.84 -27.45
CA LEU A 176 -12.60 -3.42 -27.26
C LEU A 176 -14.01 -3.25 -26.65
N GLY A 177 -14.08 -2.60 -25.49
CA GLY A 177 -15.33 -2.38 -24.75
C GLY A 177 -15.78 -3.57 -23.88
N SER A 178 -15.03 -4.67 -23.81
CA SER A 178 -15.30 -5.74 -22.85
C SER A 178 -14.87 -5.35 -21.43
N PRO A 179 -15.48 -5.95 -20.40
CA PRO A 179 -14.94 -5.89 -19.04
C PRO A 179 -13.46 -6.31 -18.99
N ARG A 180 -12.72 -5.74 -18.05
CA ARG A 180 -11.32 -6.04 -17.79
C ARG A 180 -11.21 -7.30 -16.94
N VAL A 181 -10.24 -8.13 -17.28
CA VAL A 181 -9.90 -9.37 -16.58
C VAL A 181 -8.44 -9.35 -16.14
N ILE A 182 -8.14 -10.02 -15.03
CA ILE A 182 -6.78 -10.12 -14.51
C ILE A 182 -6.11 -11.38 -15.04
N TYR A 183 -4.86 -11.24 -15.48
CA TYR A 183 -3.96 -12.35 -15.77
C TYR A 183 -2.76 -12.29 -14.83
N VAL A 184 -2.33 -13.44 -14.32
CA VAL A 184 -1.21 -13.58 -13.39
C VAL A 184 -0.12 -14.45 -14.00
N SER A 185 1.13 -14.10 -13.71
CA SER A 185 2.33 -14.86 -14.02
C SER A 185 3.22 -14.95 -12.78
N SER A 186 3.71 -16.16 -12.50
CA SER A 186 4.68 -16.44 -11.43
C SER A 186 6.10 -16.64 -11.97
N ASP A 187 6.31 -16.47 -13.28
CA ASP A 187 7.57 -16.70 -13.99
C ASP A 187 8.03 -15.45 -14.76
N GLN A 188 7.73 -14.27 -14.20
CA GLN A 188 8.12 -12.97 -14.73
C GLN A 188 7.59 -12.69 -16.15
N GLY A 189 6.42 -13.24 -16.49
CA GLY A 189 5.71 -13.00 -17.74
C GLY A 189 6.04 -13.97 -18.88
N ASP A 190 6.66 -15.12 -18.61
CA ASP A 190 6.85 -16.15 -19.63
C ASP A 190 5.53 -16.89 -19.91
N HIS A 191 4.72 -17.15 -18.87
CA HIS A 191 3.38 -17.71 -18.99
C HIS A 191 2.37 -16.91 -18.15
N PHE A 192 1.26 -16.53 -18.79
CA PHE A 192 0.13 -15.87 -18.13
C PHE A 192 -1.06 -16.81 -18.03
N ARG A 193 -1.71 -16.84 -16.87
CA ARG A 193 -2.95 -17.56 -16.62
C ARG A 193 -4.03 -16.59 -16.15
N LYS A 194 -5.26 -16.80 -16.59
CA LYS A 194 -6.39 -15.93 -16.25
C LYS A 194 -6.75 -16.16 -14.79
N ALA A 195 -6.79 -15.09 -14.00
CA ALA A 195 -7.27 -15.16 -12.63
C ALA A 195 -8.79 -15.33 -12.62
N GLN A 196 -9.27 -16.25 -11.78
CA GLN A 196 -10.69 -16.54 -11.60
C GLN A 196 -11.30 -15.53 -10.63
N LEU A 197 -11.44 -14.30 -11.11
CA LEU A 197 -12.07 -13.17 -10.42
C LEU A 197 -13.26 -12.65 -11.23
N PRO A 198 -14.26 -12.02 -10.59
CA PRO A 198 -15.31 -11.30 -11.30
C PRO A 198 -14.71 -10.26 -12.24
N SER A 199 -15.22 -10.18 -13.47
CA SER A 199 -14.76 -9.18 -14.42
C SER A 199 -15.22 -7.78 -14.01
N ALA A 200 -14.36 -6.78 -14.21
CA ALA A 200 -14.63 -5.39 -13.82
C ALA A 200 -14.95 -4.54 -15.05
N THR A 201 -16.06 -3.81 -14.99
CA THR A 201 -16.40 -2.83 -16.03
C THR A 201 -15.40 -1.67 -16.06
N THR A 202 -15.59 -0.70 -16.94
CA THR A 202 -14.75 0.50 -17.01
C THR A 202 -14.87 1.40 -15.79
N GLU A 203 -16.00 1.33 -15.06
CA GLU A 203 -16.28 2.14 -13.88
C GLU A 203 -15.75 1.49 -12.59
N GLN A 204 -15.64 0.15 -12.57
CA GLN A 204 -15.09 -0.61 -11.45
C GLN A 204 -13.55 -0.62 -11.47
N PHE A 205 -12.91 -1.11 -10.40
CA PHE A 205 -11.48 -1.33 -10.37
C PHE A 205 -11.09 -2.60 -9.59
N TYR A 206 -9.85 -3.02 -9.80
CA TYR A 206 -9.17 -3.99 -8.96
C TYR A 206 -8.12 -3.25 -8.14
N SER A 207 -7.94 -3.63 -6.88
CA SER A 207 -6.86 -3.11 -6.05
C SER A 207 -6.17 -4.25 -5.32
N VAL A 208 -4.86 -4.36 -5.50
CA VAL A 208 -4.04 -5.28 -4.71
C VAL A 208 -3.85 -4.65 -3.34
N LEU A 209 -4.34 -5.33 -2.29
CA LEU A 209 -4.32 -4.82 -0.92
C LEU A 209 -3.03 -5.20 -0.20
N ASP A 210 -2.61 -6.46 -0.30
CA ASP A 210 -1.34 -6.99 0.20
C ASP A 210 -1.02 -8.30 -0.52
N GLY A 211 0.21 -8.79 -0.42
CA GLY A 211 0.61 -10.05 -0.98
C GLY A 211 2.07 -10.40 -0.70
N ASP A 212 2.33 -11.70 -0.63
CA ASP A 212 3.67 -12.27 -0.40
C ASP A 212 3.99 -13.34 -1.46
N GLU A 213 4.94 -14.23 -1.16
CA GLU A 213 5.29 -15.35 -2.06
C GLU A 213 4.19 -16.43 -2.11
N ASP A 214 3.30 -16.48 -1.10
CA ASP A 214 2.31 -17.53 -0.92
C ASP A 214 0.92 -17.12 -1.40
N MET A 215 0.51 -15.86 -1.29
CA MET A 215 -0.83 -15.42 -1.72
C MET A 215 -0.99 -13.91 -1.92
N ILE A 216 -2.11 -13.53 -2.52
CA ILE A 216 -2.52 -12.16 -2.80
C ILE A 216 -3.89 -11.88 -2.19
N PHE A 217 -4.02 -10.73 -1.52
CA PHE A 217 -5.30 -10.10 -1.19
C PHE A 217 -5.70 -9.13 -2.31
N MET A 218 -6.82 -9.43 -2.96
CA MET A 218 -7.36 -8.63 -4.05
C MET A 218 -8.71 -8.04 -3.66
N HIS A 219 -8.84 -6.74 -3.79
CA HIS A 219 -10.12 -6.06 -3.75
C HIS A 219 -10.73 -6.00 -5.15
N VAL A 220 -12.01 -6.37 -5.26
CA VAL A 220 -12.82 -6.18 -6.45
C VAL A 220 -13.94 -5.21 -6.09
N ASP A 221 -13.98 -4.09 -6.79
CA ASP A 221 -14.99 -3.06 -6.58
C ASP A 221 -16.40 -3.53 -6.95
N ASN A 222 -17.40 -3.13 -6.18
CA ASN A 222 -18.78 -3.51 -6.43
C ASN A 222 -19.41 -2.58 -7.50
N PRO A 223 -20.24 -3.09 -8.43
CA PRO A 223 -20.85 -2.26 -9.45
C PRO A 223 -21.67 -1.08 -8.88
N GLY A 224 -21.50 0.09 -9.50
CA GLY A 224 -22.14 1.35 -9.09
C GLY A 224 -21.38 2.08 -7.97
N ASP A 225 -21.78 3.32 -7.69
CA ASP A 225 -21.12 4.20 -6.72
C ASP A 225 -21.39 3.78 -5.27
N THR A 226 -20.90 2.61 -4.87
CA THR A 226 -21.21 1.97 -3.58
C THR A 226 -20.14 2.19 -2.50
N TYR A 227 -18.92 2.60 -2.88
CA TYR A 227 -17.77 2.82 -1.98
C TYR A 227 -17.37 1.60 -1.14
N PHE A 228 -17.79 0.41 -1.55
CA PHE A 228 -17.35 -0.84 -0.98
C PHE A 228 -17.19 -1.88 -2.08
N GLY A 229 -16.43 -2.93 -1.79
CA GLY A 229 -16.24 -4.05 -2.69
C GLY A 229 -16.09 -5.35 -1.90
N THR A 230 -15.46 -6.33 -2.53
CA THR A 230 -15.21 -7.64 -1.90
C THR A 230 -13.73 -7.95 -1.92
N ILE A 231 -13.19 -8.38 -0.77
CA ILE A 231 -11.84 -8.94 -0.68
C ILE A 231 -11.88 -10.40 -1.08
N TYR A 232 -10.93 -10.76 -1.93
CA TYR A 232 -10.63 -12.11 -2.34
C TYR A 232 -9.21 -12.50 -1.93
N THR A 233 -9.02 -13.76 -1.57
CA THR A 233 -7.71 -14.36 -1.27
C THR A 233 -7.36 -15.38 -2.35
N SER A 234 -6.16 -15.28 -2.93
CA SER A 234 -5.70 -16.21 -3.97
C SER A 234 -5.29 -17.59 -3.44
N ASP A 235 -5.10 -18.57 -4.33
CA ASP A 235 -4.26 -19.74 -4.09
C ASP A 235 -2.78 -19.39 -4.16
N ASP A 236 -1.93 -20.38 -3.91
CA ASP A 236 -0.46 -20.33 -4.01
C ASP A 236 0.04 -20.04 -5.43
N ARG A 237 -0.84 -20.15 -6.43
CA ARG A 237 -0.56 -19.85 -7.83
C ARG A 237 -1.01 -18.45 -8.25
N GLY A 238 -1.79 -17.76 -7.41
CA GLY A 238 -2.37 -16.46 -7.76
C GLY A 238 -3.51 -16.52 -8.78
N ILE A 239 -4.13 -17.70 -8.99
CA ILE A 239 -5.11 -17.96 -10.06
C ILE A 239 -6.51 -18.10 -9.50
N LEU A 240 -6.69 -18.91 -8.45
CA LEU A 240 -8.00 -19.22 -7.89
C LEU A 240 -8.29 -18.32 -6.70
N TYR A 241 -9.38 -17.57 -6.74
CA TYR A 241 -9.70 -16.56 -5.72
C TYR A 241 -10.99 -16.90 -4.98
N SER A 242 -10.89 -17.04 -3.66
CA SER A 242 -12.05 -17.26 -2.81
C SER A 242 -12.48 -15.96 -2.14
N LYS A 243 -13.79 -15.75 -2.02
CA LYS A 243 -14.33 -14.60 -1.28
C LYS A 243 -13.92 -14.70 0.19
N SER A 244 -13.30 -13.65 0.70
CA SER A 244 -12.79 -13.58 2.07
C SER A 244 -13.60 -12.62 2.95
N LEU A 245 -13.88 -11.40 2.45
CA LEU A 245 -14.67 -10.40 3.16
C LEU A 245 -15.52 -9.58 2.19
N GLU A 246 -16.84 -9.56 2.39
CA GLU A 246 -17.75 -8.73 1.62
C GLU A 246 -17.89 -7.33 2.24
N ARG A 247 -18.38 -6.38 1.45
CA ARG A 247 -18.65 -4.99 1.87
C ARG A 247 -17.43 -4.25 2.43
N HIS A 248 -16.23 -4.64 2.00
CA HIS A 248 -14.99 -3.99 2.37
C HIS A 248 -14.99 -2.53 1.90
N LEU A 249 -14.79 -1.61 2.85
CA LEU A 249 -14.77 -0.18 2.59
C LEU A 249 -13.59 0.18 1.70
N PHE A 250 -13.88 0.85 0.57
CA PHE A 250 -12.86 1.37 -0.32
C PHE A 250 -13.29 2.75 -0.79
N GLY A 251 -12.61 3.79 -0.31
CA GLY A 251 -12.99 5.17 -0.59
C GLY A 251 -12.77 5.55 -2.07
N GLY A 252 -13.54 6.51 -2.57
CA GLY A 252 -13.41 7.01 -3.95
C GLY A 252 -12.06 7.66 -4.28
N GLU A 253 -11.21 7.87 -3.28
CA GLU A 253 -9.87 8.47 -3.36
C GLU A 253 -8.77 7.44 -3.65
N GLY A 254 -9.13 6.19 -3.94
CA GLY A 254 -8.16 5.14 -4.27
C GLY A 254 -7.49 4.50 -3.05
N LYS A 255 -7.99 4.76 -1.83
CA LYS A 255 -7.41 4.29 -0.56
C LYS A 255 -8.36 3.40 0.23
N SER A 256 -7.75 2.47 0.97
CA SER A 256 -8.40 1.48 1.82
C SER A 256 -7.87 1.57 3.25
N ASP A 257 -8.68 1.16 4.22
CA ASP A 257 -8.27 0.99 5.62
C ASP A 257 -7.63 -0.39 5.90
N PHE A 258 -7.42 -1.20 4.85
CA PHE A 258 -6.78 -2.50 4.93
C PHE A 258 -5.32 -2.36 5.40
N THR A 259 -5.02 -2.93 6.57
CA THR A 259 -3.74 -2.78 7.26
C THR A 259 -3.19 -4.14 7.67
N ASN A 260 -1.95 -4.42 7.26
CA ASN A 260 -1.18 -5.58 7.73
C ASN A 260 -0.60 -5.26 9.11
N VAL A 261 -0.90 -6.10 10.11
CA VAL A 261 -0.33 -5.96 11.45
C VAL A 261 1.00 -6.70 11.49
N THR A 262 2.07 -5.99 11.17
CA THR A 262 3.41 -6.58 10.95
C THR A 262 4.06 -7.14 12.21
N SER A 263 3.55 -6.77 13.40
CA SER A 263 4.06 -7.25 14.70
C SER A 263 3.59 -8.67 15.05
N LEU A 264 2.64 -9.24 14.31
CA LEU A 264 2.19 -10.62 14.51
C LEU A 264 1.73 -11.29 13.21
N ARG A 265 2.11 -12.55 13.01
CA ARG A 265 1.89 -13.26 11.75
C ARG A 265 0.41 -13.53 11.46
N GLY A 266 0.01 -13.32 10.20
CA GLY A 266 -1.33 -13.66 9.71
C GLY A 266 -2.42 -12.66 10.09
N VAL A 267 -2.05 -11.57 10.75
CA VAL A 267 -2.98 -10.59 11.31
C VAL A 267 -3.22 -9.42 10.35
N TYR A 268 -4.49 -9.16 10.05
CA TYR A 268 -4.92 -8.04 9.21
C TYR A 268 -6.14 -7.34 9.79
N LEU A 269 -6.17 -6.02 9.66
CA LEU A 269 -7.26 -5.14 10.06
C LEU A 269 -7.88 -4.49 8.81
N THR A 270 -9.20 -4.33 8.79
CA THR A 270 -9.85 -3.49 7.80
C THR A 270 -11.23 -3.04 8.26
N ASN A 271 -11.85 -2.11 7.53
CA ASN A 271 -13.19 -1.62 7.76
C ASN A 271 -14.16 -2.12 6.70
N ILE A 272 -15.39 -2.43 7.10
CA ILE A 272 -16.51 -2.74 6.20
C ILE A 272 -17.59 -1.66 6.30
N LEU A 273 -18.39 -1.52 5.25
CA LEU A 273 -19.49 -0.55 5.17
C LEU A 273 -20.85 -1.28 5.16
N GLU A 274 -21.57 -1.25 6.28
CA GLU A 274 -22.93 -1.81 6.42
C GLU A 274 -23.93 -0.71 6.84
N GLU A 275 -24.61 -0.86 7.98
CA GLU A 275 -25.41 0.18 8.63
C GLU A 275 -24.52 1.29 9.24
N GLY A 276 -23.20 1.04 9.29
CA GLY A 276 -22.14 1.94 9.71
C GLY A 276 -20.79 1.36 9.30
N MET A 277 -19.71 2.04 9.66
CA MET A 277 -18.35 1.55 9.41
C MET A 277 -17.86 0.68 10.56
N ASN A 278 -17.60 -0.59 10.29
CA ASN A 278 -17.23 -1.56 11.31
C ASN A 278 -15.84 -2.14 11.03
N THR A 279 -14.98 -2.14 12.04
CA THR A 279 -13.65 -2.75 11.96
C THR A 279 -13.69 -4.26 12.21
N PHE A 280 -13.03 -4.99 11.32
CA PHE A 280 -12.82 -6.43 11.39
C PHE A 280 -11.34 -6.76 11.44
N ILE A 281 -11.02 -7.85 12.14
CA ILE A 281 -9.68 -8.44 12.23
C ILE A 281 -9.74 -9.90 11.76
N THR A 282 -8.70 -10.34 11.08
CA THR A 282 -8.40 -11.75 10.83
C THR A 282 -7.05 -12.07 11.44
N PHE A 283 -6.87 -13.31 11.91
CA PHE A 283 -5.59 -13.81 12.41
C PHE A 283 -5.02 -14.91 11.51
N ASP A 284 -5.79 -15.40 10.55
CA ASP A 284 -5.52 -16.56 9.69
C ASP A 284 -5.48 -16.15 8.21
N ARG A 285 -4.88 -14.99 7.90
CA ARG A 285 -4.73 -14.48 6.53
C ARG A 285 -6.06 -14.40 5.75
N GLY A 286 -7.10 -13.89 6.40
CA GLY A 286 -8.41 -13.71 5.77
C GLY A 286 -9.24 -14.99 5.65
N GLY A 287 -8.82 -16.09 6.27
CA GLY A 287 -9.64 -17.30 6.39
C GLY A 287 -10.93 -17.04 7.18
N ARG A 288 -10.82 -16.28 8.28
CA ARG A 288 -11.94 -15.86 9.12
C ARG A 288 -11.75 -14.44 9.65
N TRP A 289 -12.76 -13.62 9.44
CA TRP A 289 -12.86 -12.28 9.98
C TRP A 289 -13.78 -12.23 11.20
N ARG A 290 -13.46 -11.36 12.17
CA ARG A 290 -14.27 -11.14 13.37
C ARG A 290 -14.19 -9.67 13.82
N PHE A 291 -15.18 -9.22 14.59
CA PHE A 291 -15.11 -7.91 15.24
C PHE A 291 -13.98 -7.85 16.28
N LEU A 292 -13.40 -6.67 16.45
CA LEU A 292 -12.48 -6.40 17.56
C LEU A 292 -13.24 -6.41 18.90
N LYS A 293 -12.67 -7.09 19.90
CA LYS A 293 -13.20 -7.07 21.26
C LYS A 293 -13.09 -5.66 21.83
N LYS A 294 -14.13 -5.20 22.55
CA LYS A 294 -14.03 -3.94 23.30
C LYS A 294 -12.92 -4.06 24.36
N PRO A 295 -12.19 -2.97 24.67
CA PRO A 295 -11.31 -2.93 25.82
C PRO A 295 -12.06 -3.14 27.14
N GLU A 296 -11.43 -3.79 28.10
CA GLU A 296 -12.05 -4.02 29.43
C GLU A 296 -12.18 -2.71 30.21
N ASN A 297 -11.19 -1.82 30.08
CA ASN A 297 -11.12 -0.56 30.80
C ASN A 297 -11.97 0.58 30.20
N VAL A 298 -12.72 0.30 29.12
CA VAL A 298 -13.57 1.28 28.45
C VAL A 298 -15.01 0.77 28.43
N ASN A 299 -15.93 1.66 28.84
CA ASN A 299 -17.36 1.41 28.83
C ASN A 299 -17.96 1.79 27.48
N CYS A 300 -18.97 1.03 27.07
CA CYS A 300 -19.75 1.32 25.88
C CYS A 300 -20.66 2.54 26.12
N PRO A 301 -20.96 3.33 25.09
CA PRO A 301 -22.03 4.33 25.17
C PRO A 301 -23.36 3.68 25.56
N GLU A 302 -24.15 4.32 26.43
CA GLU A 302 -25.42 3.77 26.93
C GLU A 302 -26.44 3.46 25.81
N THR A 303 -26.32 4.16 24.68
CA THR A 303 -27.20 4.02 23.52
C THR A 303 -26.81 2.87 22.58
N SER A 304 -25.66 2.22 22.82
CA SER A 304 -25.09 1.21 21.93
C SER A 304 -25.74 -0.15 22.12
N LYS A 305 -26.07 -0.82 21.01
CA LYS A 305 -26.65 -2.18 20.98
C LYS A 305 -25.58 -3.26 20.80
N LYS A 306 -24.51 -2.94 20.08
CA LYS A 306 -23.36 -3.80 19.78
C LYS A 306 -22.12 -3.01 20.19
N CYS A 307 -21.26 -3.58 21.03
CA CYS A 307 -20.11 -2.85 21.51
C CYS A 307 -18.81 -3.54 21.15
N SER A 308 -18.10 -2.93 20.22
CA SER A 308 -16.78 -3.35 19.75
C SER A 308 -15.84 -2.15 19.66
N LEU A 309 -14.54 -2.44 19.55
CA LEU A 309 -13.56 -1.43 19.19
C LEU A 309 -13.59 -1.24 17.67
N HIS A 310 -13.49 0.01 17.24
CA HIS A 310 -13.35 0.36 15.83
C HIS A 310 -12.15 1.27 15.64
N ILE A 311 -11.40 1.02 14.58
CA ILE A 311 -10.12 1.65 14.30
C ILE A 311 -10.26 2.64 13.16
N HIS A 312 -9.74 3.84 13.37
CA HIS A 312 -9.69 4.89 12.35
C HIS A 312 -8.52 4.62 11.39
N GLY A 313 -8.82 4.59 10.10
CA GLY A 313 -7.84 4.47 9.01
C GLY A 313 -7.82 5.69 8.08
N GLU A 314 -7.36 5.46 6.84
CA GLU A 314 -7.31 6.43 5.75
C GLU A 314 -8.67 7.08 5.48
N HIS A 315 -9.77 6.32 5.56
CA HIS A 315 -11.12 6.85 5.32
C HIS A 315 -11.47 8.00 6.29
N SER A 316 -10.99 7.93 7.53
CA SER A 316 -11.31 8.95 8.55
C SER A 316 -10.73 10.33 8.21
N HIS A 317 -9.61 10.39 7.48
CA HIS A 317 -9.03 11.65 7.00
C HIS A 317 -10.01 12.46 6.15
N PHE A 318 -10.80 11.78 5.32
CA PHE A 318 -11.79 12.42 4.46
C PHE A 318 -13.04 12.90 5.21
N SER A 319 -13.29 12.32 6.39
CA SER A 319 -14.36 12.77 7.30
C SER A 319 -13.93 13.91 8.22
N GLY A 320 -12.75 14.50 8.00
CA GLY A 320 -12.22 15.63 8.77
C GLY A 320 -11.53 15.23 10.08
N ILE A 321 -11.40 13.93 10.37
CA ILE A 321 -10.64 13.41 11.51
C ILE A 321 -9.24 13.07 10.99
N THR A 322 -8.18 13.58 11.60
CA THR A 322 -6.79 13.29 11.17
C THR A 322 -6.12 12.36 12.17
N PRO A 323 -6.43 11.05 12.17
CA PRO A 323 -5.74 10.09 13.01
C PRO A 323 -4.30 9.89 12.48
N MET A 324 -3.42 9.35 13.33
CA MET A 324 -2.36 8.50 12.80
C MET A 324 -2.94 7.14 12.47
N LEU A 325 -2.49 6.56 11.35
CA LEU A 325 -2.83 5.18 10.97
C LEU A 325 -2.34 4.18 12.03
N PRO A 326 -2.89 2.95 12.06
CA PRO A 326 -2.40 1.92 12.96
C PRO A 326 -0.90 1.67 12.76
N LEU A 327 -0.15 1.67 13.86
CA LEU A 327 1.28 1.44 13.88
C LEU A 327 1.58 0.08 14.52
N SER A 328 2.34 -0.73 13.80
CA SER A 328 2.88 -2.01 14.24
C SER A 328 4.21 -2.23 13.54
N GLU A 329 5.15 -2.88 14.23
CA GLU A 329 6.51 -3.06 13.76
C GLU A 329 6.96 -4.52 14.01
N PRO A 330 7.65 -5.16 13.06
CA PRO A 330 8.02 -6.58 13.16
C PRO A 330 9.05 -6.87 14.27
N THR A 331 9.74 -5.86 14.77
CA THR A 331 10.66 -5.93 15.92
C THR A 331 9.93 -5.86 17.26
N ALA A 332 8.75 -5.25 17.30
CA ALA A 332 7.94 -5.03 18.50
C ALA A 332 6.78 -6.04 18.56
N ILE A 333 7.11 -7.30 18.84
CA ILE A 333 6.19 -8.45 18.71
C ILE A 333 4.88 -8.27 19.49
N GLY A 334 3.76 -8.40 18.79
CA GLY A 334 2.41 -8.27 19.31
C GLY A 334 1.95 -6.82 19.58
N LEU A 335 2.83 -5.83 19.45
CA LEU A 335 2.47 -4.44 19.73
C LEU A 335 1.72 -3.81 18.56
N VAL A 336 0.55 -3.23 18.83
CA VAL A 336 -0.25 -2.46 17.86
C VAL A 336 -0.78 -1.21 18.54
N ILE A 337 -0.59 -0.05 17.93
CA ILE A 337 -1.07 1.24 18.44
C ILE A 337 -1.97 1.87 17.40
N ALA A 338 -3.19 2.26 17.77
CA ALA A 338 -4.13 2.82 16.81
C ALA A 338 -5.09 3.84 17.45
N HIS A 339 -5.53 4.80 16.63
CA HIS A 339 -6.68 5.63 16.97
C HIS A 339 -7.97 4.85 16.80
N GLY A 340 -8.87 4.94 17.77
CA GLY A 340 -10.11 4.17 17.77
C GLY A 340 -11.28 4.87 18.45
N SER A 341 -12.44 4.23 18.34
CA SER A 341 -13.65 4.54 19.08
C SER A 341 -14.38 3.24 19.49
N VAL A 342 -15.07 3.25 20.62
CA VAL A 342 -15.82 2.09 21.14
C VAL A 342 -17.31 2.35 21.02
N GLY A 343 -18.04 1.44 20.38
CA GLY A 343 -19.47 1.58 20.14
C GLY A 343 -20.00 0.60 19.10
N ASP A 344 -21.10 0.99 18.42
CA ASP A 344 -21.76 0.20 17.37
C ASP A 344 -21.03 0.26 16.02
N SER A 345 -20.32 1.35 15.74
CA SER A 345 -19.53 1.61 14.53
C SER A 345 -18.51 2.75 14.79
N ILE A 346 -17.65 3.04 13.81
CA ILE A 346 -16.69 4.16 13.88
C ILE A 346 -17.42 5.47 14.17
N SER A 347 -16.99 6.15 15.24
CA SER A 347 -17.55 7.43 15.65
C SER A 347 -17.00 8.60 14.83
N ALA A 348 -17.83 9.62 14.58
CA ALA A 348 -17.37 10.91 14.07
C ALA A 348 -16.73 11.80 15.16
N ALA A 349 -16.72 11.34 16.42
CA ALA A 349 -16.08 12.06 17.52
C ALA A 349 -14.55 11.99 17.45
N ARG A 350 -13.87 12.82 18.25
CA ARG A 350 -12.41 12.77 18.35
C ARG A 350 -11.97 11.40 18.88
N PRO A 351 -11.07 10.69 18.18
CA PRO A 351 -10.65 9.37 18.59
C PRO A 351 -9.70 9.42 19.78
N ASP A 352 -9.72 8.33 20.55
CA ASP A 352 -8.75 8.04 21.60
C ASP A 352 -7.70 7.06 21.05
N VAL A 353 -6.59 6.86 21.79
CA VAL A 353 -5.53 5.91 21.42
C VAL A 353 -5.71 4.60 22.18
N TYR A 354 -5.60 3.50 21.45
CA TYR A 354 -5.70 2.14 21.97
C TYR A 354 -4.42 1.37 21.64
N VAL A 355 -4.00 0.50 22.57
CA VAL A 355 -2.83 -0.36 22.41
C VAL A 355 -3.22 -1.82 22.61
N SER A 356 -2.72 -2.67 21.74
CA SER A 356 -2.72 -4.12 21.91
C SER A 356 -1.28 -4.60 22.09
N GLY A 357 -1.06 -5.51 23.03
CA GLY A 357 0.23 -6.17 23.25
C GLY A 357 0.25 -7.61 22.78
N ASP A 358 -0.80 -8.10 22.12
CA ASP A 358 -0.95 -9.49 21.68
C ASP A 358 -1.34 -9.62 20.20
N GLY A 359 -1.15 -8.56 19.42
CA GLY A 359 -1.45 -8.54 17.98
C GLY A 359 -2.91 -8.32 17.66
N GLY A 360 -3.69 -7.72 18.55
CA GLY A 360 -5.06 -7.29 18.31
C GLY A 360 -6.14 -8.22 18.88
N TYR A 361 -5.78 -9.24 19.67
CA TYR A 361 -6.73 -10.10 20.38
C TYR A 361 -7.38 -9.34 21.54
N THR A 362 -6.57 -8.60 22.30
CA THR A 362 -7.02 -7.72 23.38
C THR A 362 -6.50 -6.30 23.18
N TRP A 363 -7.27 -5.33 23.66
CA TRP A 363 -6.98 -3.91 23.49
C TRP A 363 -7.17 -3.17 24.81
N TRP A 364 -6.41 -2.10 25.00
CA TRP A 364 -6.50 -1.22 26.15
C TRP A 364 -6.63 0.23 25.69
N GLY A 365 -7.65 0.95 26.19
CA GLY A 365 -7.74 2.40 25.97
C GLY A 365 -6.68 3.11 26.80
N THR A 366 -5.74 3.80 26.16
CA THR A 366 -4.51 4.24 26.83
C THR A 366 -4.33 5.76 26.95
N LEU A 367 -4.66 6.52 25.91
CA LEU A 367 -4.58 7.97 25.90
C LEU A 367 -5.89 8.56 25.39
N ARG A 368 -6.36 9.63 26.04
CA ARG A 368 -7.56 10.35 25.62
C ARG A 368 -7.23 11.43 24.60
N GLY A 369 -7.99 11.46 23.51
CA GLY A 369 -7.79 12.36 22.39
C GLY A 369 -6.66 11.92 21.44
N PRO A 370 -6.56 12.59 20.28
CA PRO A 370 -5.60 12.26 19.24
C PRO A 370 -4.16 12.55 19.69
N HIS A 371 -3.25 11.62 19.39
CA HIS A 371 -1.82 11.77 19.65
C HIS A 371 -1.01 11.32 18.45
N HIS A 372 0.12 11.96 18.20
CA HIS A 372 1.15 11.33 17.39
C HIS A 372 1.93 10.34 18.25
N TYR A 373 2.20 9.13 17.76
CA TYR A 373 2.92 8.09 18.50
C TYR A 373 4.02 7.45 17.66
N SER A 374 5.07 6.95 18.32
CA SER A 374 6.13 6.18 17.70
C SER A 374 6.61 5.05 18.62
N ILE A 375 7.11 3.97 18.02
CA ILE A 375 7.69 2.81 18.71
C ILE A 375 9.22 2.93 18.62
N LEU A 376 9.87 2.86 19.77
CA LEU A 376 11.31 2.92 19.95
C LEU A 376 11.80 1.66 20.67
N ASP A 377 13.12 1.43 20.60
CA ASP A 377 13.80 0.28 21.20
C ASP A 377 13.11 -1.08 20.99
N SER A 378 12.64 -1.35 19.77
CA SER A 378 11.91 -2.58 19.42
C SER A 378 10.70 -2.87 20.31
N GLY A 379 9.97 -1.84 20.74
CA GLY A 379 8.80 -1.95 21.61
C GLY A 379 9.10 -1.75 23.10
N GLY A 380 10.37 -1.62 23.49
CA GLY A 380 10.76 -1.30 24.88
C GLY A 380 10.34 0.11 25.32
N LEU A 381 10.12 1.02 24.37
CA LEU A 381 9.71 2.38 24.62
C LEU A 381 8.64 2.83 23.61
N ILE A 382 7.53 3.35 24.11
CA ILE A 382 6.50 4.00 23.31
C ILE A 382 6.47 5.47 23.68
N VAL A 383 6.44 6.34 22.67
CA VAL A 383 6.31 7.78 22.86
C VAL A 383 5.03 8.29 22.22
N ALA A 384 4.42 9.30 22.82
CA ALA A 384 3.22 9.94 22.31
C ALA A 384 3.21 11.45 22.61
N VAL A 385 2.77 12.24 21.64
CA VAL A 385 2.63 13.69 21.75
C VAL A 385 1.20 14.07 21.37
N GLU A 386 0.54 14.86 22.20
CA GLU A 386 -0.85 15.24 21.97
C GLU A 386 -0.99 16.07 20.69
N ALA A 387 -1.91 15.71 19.81
CA ALA A 387 -2.05 16.32 18.49
C ALA A 387 -3.25 17.29 18.48
N HIS A 388 -2.96 18.59 18.45
CA HIS A 388 -3.97 19.64 18.31
C HIS A 388 -3.62 20.58 17.18
N ARG A 389 -4.62 21.00 16.40
CA ARG A 389 -4.44 22.03 15.37
C ARG A 389 -4.38 23.44 15.97
N ASP A 390 -5.14 23.68 17.03
CA ASP A 390 -5.36 25.03 17.58
C ASP A 390 -4.66 25.25 18.93
N ARG A 391 -3.78 24.32 19.35
CA ARG A 391 -3.07 24.41 20.63
C ARG A 391 -1.61 24.05 20.48
N GLN A 392 -0.77 24.84 21.13
CA GLN A 392 0.65 24.55 21.27
C GLN A 392 0.87 23.46 22.33
N ILE A 393 1.98 22.75 22.16
CA ILE A 393 2.42 21.66 23.02
C ILE A 393 3.81 21.96 23.58
N SER A 394 4.08 21.45 24.77
CA SER A 394 5.39 21.55 25.43
C SER A 394 5.81 20.25 26.13
N SER A 395 4.98 19.21 26.05
CA SER A 395 5.17 17.95 26.76
C SER A 395 5.05 16.74 25.86
N ILE A 396 5.89 15.73 26.10
CA ILE A 396 5.84 14.40 25.51
C ILE A 396 5.43 13.39 26.59
N LYS A 397 4.68 12.38 26.19
CA LYS A 397 4.31 11.23 27.03
C LYS A 397 5.15 10.04 26.59
N PHE A 398 5.63 9.23 27.54
CA PHE A 398 6.34 8.00 27.23
C PHE A 398 5.95 6.86 28.17
N SER A 399 6.06 5.63 27.67
CA SER A 399 5.74 4.39 28.37
C SER A 399 6.81 3.33 28.10
N THR A 400 7.18 2.58 29.13
CA THR A 400 8.16 1.48 29.05
C THR A 400 7.53 0.12 29.37
N ASP A 401 6.20 0.06 29.33
CA ASP A 401 5.39 -1.09 29.75
C ASP A 401 4.26 -1.36 28.74
N GLU A 402 4.57 -1.20 27.45
CA GLU A 402 3.65 -1.40 26.32
C GLU A 402 2.37 -0.53 26.40
N GLY A 403 2.50 0.70 26.90
CA GLY A 403 1.39 1.67 26.95
C GLY A 403 0.44 1.45 28.12
N GLN A 404 0.82 0.73 29.17
CA GLN A 404 -0.01 0.57 30.37
C GLN A 404 0.07 1.80 31.28
N CYS A 405 1.27 2.32 31.51
CA CYS A 405 1.52 3.52 32.29
C CYS A 405 2.24 4.57 31.46
N TRP A 406 1.81 5.83 31.58
CA TRP A 406 2.42 6.96 30.90
C TRP A 406 3.04 7.95 31.87
N LYS A 407 4.27 8.36 31.56
CA LYS A 407 4.96 9.47 32.22
C LYS A 407 4.99 10.66 31.29
N VAL A 408 4.88 11.86 31.86
CA VAL A 408 4.91 13.12 31.10
C VAL A 408 6.24 13.81 31.33
N PHE A 409 6.87 14.28 30.26
CA PHE A 409 8.11 15.04 30.28
C PHE A 409 7.91 16.34 29.51
N ASN A 410 8.21 17.49 30.12
CA ASN A 410 8.18 18.78 29.45
C ASN A 410 9.51 18.98 28.71
N PHE A 411 9.44 19.07 27.39
CA PHE A 411 10.63 19.15 26.53
C PHE A 411 11.03 20.59 26.18
N THR A 412 10.17 21.57 26.44
CA THR A 412 10.43 22.99 26.15
C THR A 412 9.63 23.90 27.08
N ASP A 413 10.22 25.04 27.45
CA ASP A 413 9.50 26.14 28.13
C ASP A 413 8.77 27.05 27.13
N HIS A 414 9.06 26.92 25.84
CA HIS A 414 8.44 27.65 24.74
C HIS A 414 7.59 26.70 23.90
N PRO A 415 6.25 26.65 24.11
CA PRO A 415 5.37 25.74 23.40
C PRO A 415 5.40 25.93 21.88
N ILE A 416 5.22 24.84 21.13
CA ILE A 416 5.22 24.83 19.66
C ILE A 416 3.93 24.22 19.13
N PHE A 417 3.50 24.60 17.93
CA PHE A 417 2.47 23.88 17.19
C PHE A 417 3.09 22.62 16.57
N LEU A 418 2.52 21.46 16.88
CA LEU A 418 3.02 20.18 16.39
C LEU A 418 2.84 20.07 14.87
N ALA A 419 3.91 19.72 14.17
CA ALA A 419 3.86 19.32 12.76
C ALA A 419 4.00 17.80 12.61
N GLY A 420 4.88 17.15 13.39
CA GLY A 420 5.12 15.72 13.27
C GLY A 420 6.17 15.17 14.22
N LEU A 421 6.30 13.84 14.23
CA LEU A 421 7.36 13.12 14.91
C LEU A 421 8.22 12.41 13.86
N ALA A 422 9.53 12.35 14.10
CA ALA A 422 10.45 11.58 13.27
C ALA A 422 11.41 10.76 14.14
N SER A 423 11.55 9.48 13.81
CA SER A 423 12.52 8.55 14.38
C SER A 423 13.24 7.80 13.26
N GLU A 424 14.39 7.22 13.58
CA GLU A 424 15.09 6.31 12.67
C GLU A 424 14.16 5.14 12.27
N PRO A 425 14.03 4.81 10.97
CA PRO A 425 13.27 3.64 10.53
C PRO A 425 13.79 2.35 11.18
N GLY A 426 12.89 1.42 11.52
CA GLY A 426 13.25 0.11 12.10
C GLY A 426 13.26 0.06 13.63
N THR A 427 12.80 1.09 14.34
CA THR A 427 12.53 1.13 15.80
C THR A 427 13.73 0.86 16.73
N LYS A 428 14.97 0.76 16.25
CA LYS A 428 16.13 0.41 17.09
C LYS A 428 16.69 1.58 17.90
N THR A 429 16.30 2.80 17.55
CA THR A 429 16.83 4.02 18.17
C THR A 429 16.13 4.36 19.48
N MET A 430 16.81 5.13 20.33
CA MET A 430 16.26 5.80 21.50
C MET A 430 15.98 7.29 21.26
N ASN A 431 16.25 7.77 20.04
CA ASN A 431 16.10 9.18 19.66
C ASN A 431 14.74 9.41 18.98
N ILE A 432 14.06 10.47 19.40
CA ILE A 432 12.86 10.97 18.74
C ILE A 432 12.98 12.47 18.52
N SER A 433 12.65 12.91 17.31
CA SER A 433 12.67 14.32 16.92
C SER A 433 11.24 14.82 16.76
N ILE A 434 10.89 15.84 17.54
CA ILE A 434 9.59 16.51 17.52
C ILE A 434 9.73 17.74 16.61
N PHE A 435 9.00 17.76 15.51
CA PHE A 435 8.97 18.88 14.58
C PHE A 435 7.72 19.73 14.81
N GLY A 436 7.89 21.04 14.81
CA GLY A 436 6.81 21.99 14.93
C GLY A 436 7.24 23.39 14.53
N TYR A 437 6.35 24.35 14.77
CA TYR A 437 6.64 25.76 14.52
C TYR A 437 6.09 26.63 15.63
N ARG A 438 6.67 27.81 15.79
CA ARG A 438 6.18 28.87 16.66
C ARG A 438 6.14 30.20 15.89
N PRO A 439 5.20 31.10 16.21
CA PRO A 439 5.22 32.43 15.62
C PRO A 439 6.47 33.18 16.08
N ASP A 440 7.15 33.82 15.15
CA ASP A 440 8.24 34.77 15.40
C ASP A 440 7.69 36.19 15.64
N ASP A 441 8.56 37.15 15.95
CA ASP A 441 8.18 38.55 16.22
C ASP A 441 7.38 39.21 15.06
N ASP A 442 7.60 38.76 13.82
CA ASP A 442 6.91 39.23 12.61
C ASP A 442 5.69 38.36 12.20
N ASP A 443 5.15 37.54 13.12
CA ASP A 443 4.08 36.55 12.90
C ASP A 443 4.40 35.46 11.84
N GLN A 444 5.65 35.36 11.39
CA GLN A 444 6.09 34.29 10.49
C GLN A 444 6.34 32.98 11.27
N PRO A 445 6.01 31.81 10.69
CA PRO A 445 6.24 30.53 11.35
C PRO A 445 7.74 30.18 11.35
N MET A 446 8.37 30.21 12.52
CA MET A 446 9.72 29.69 12.74
C MET A 446 9.64 28.18 13.02
N TRP A 447 10.26 27.37 12.16
CA TRP A 447 10.38 25.93 12.36
C TRP A 447 11.33 25.60 13.51
N VAL A 448 10.94 24.65 14.34
CA VAL A 448 11.70 24.16 15.49
C VAL A 448 11.70 22.64 15.49
N ALA A 449 12.87 22.04 15.68
CA ALA A 449 13.04 20.62 15.93
C ALA A 449 13.60 20.42 17.34
N VAL A 450 12.97 19.54 18.12
CA VAL A 450 13.46 19.14 19.45
C VAL A 450 13.71 17.64 19.45
N THR A 451 14.97 17.25 19.57
CA THR A 451 15.37 15.84 19.65
C THR A 451 15.59 15.42 21.09
N ILE A 452 14.91 14.35 21.50
CA ILE A 452 15.00 13.77 22.83
C ILE A 452 15.71 12.42 22.72
N ASP A 453 16.74 12.26 23.54
CA ASP A 453 17.51 11.02 23.66
C ASP A 453 17.15 10.31 24.97
N PHE A 454 16.41 9.20 24.86
CA PHE A 454 15.95 8.43 26.01
C PHE A 454 17.03 7.50 26.61
N GLU A 455 18.22 7.41 26.01
CA GLU A 455 19.34 6.63 26.56
C GLU A 455 19.78 7.15 27.94
N HIS A 456 19.65 8.46 28.18
CA HIS A 456 19.93 9.07 29.47
C HIS A 456 18.90 8.71 30.56
N LEU A 457 17.67 8.34 30.15
CA LEU A 457 16.62 7.94 31.08
C LEU A 457 16.69 6.45 31.39
N LEU A 458 16.85 5.62 30.36
CA LEU A 458 16.93 4.17 30.46
C LEU A 458 18.39 3.73 30.32
N THR A 459 19.20 3.91 31.36
CA THR A 459 20.63 3.61 31.27
C THR A 459 20.95 2.10 31.30
N ARG A 460 20.12 1.30 31.97
CA ARG A 460 20.29 -0.16 32.12
C ARG A 460 19.96 -0.91 30.83
N GLU A 461 20.85 -1.79 30.40
CA GLU A 461 20.59 -2.77 29.32
C GLU A 461 19.84 -4.00 29.86
N CYS A 462 19.00 -4.61 29.04
CA CYS A 462 18.20 -5.76 29.46
C CYS A 462 19.05 -7.04 29.58
N GLY A 463 18.90 -7.73 30.72
CA GLY A 463 19.45 -9.05 30.96
C GLY A 463 18.47 -10.16 30.57
N GLU A 464 18.88 -11.43 30.65
CA GLU A 464 18.01 -12.57 30.37
C GLU A 464 16.81 -12.65 31.35
N GLU A 465 16.99 -12.16 32.58
CA GLU A 465 15.95 -12.08 33.60
C GLU A 465 14.84 -11.09 33.26
N ASP A 466 15.06 -10.16 32.32
CA ASP A 466 14.08 -9.17 31.89
C ASP A 466 13.13 -9.71 30.82
N TYR A 467 13.40 -10.90 30.28
CA TYR A 467 12.59 -11.50 29.24
C TYR A 467 11.68 -12.61 29.76
N VAL A 468 10.57 -12.85 29.06
CA VAL A 468 9.66 -13.97 29.24
C VAL A 468 9.45 -14.70 27.92
N GLN A 469 9.17 -15.99 28.03
CA GLN A 469 8.64 -16.76 26.90
C GLN A 469 7.14 -16.45 26.76
N TRP A 470 6.73 -16.04 25.58
CA TRP A 470 5.35 -15.70 25.25
C TRP A 470 4.92 -16.49 24.03
N LEU A 471 3.84 -17.27 24.17
CA LEU A 471 3.25 -18.03 23.09
C LEU A 471 2.32 -17.12 22.28
N ALA A 472 2.61 -16.97 20.99
CA ALA A 472 1.77 -16.21 20.08
C ALA A 472 0.45 -16.92 19.78
N HIS A 473 -0.60 -16.14 19.50
CA HIS A 473 -1.94 -16.64 19.18
C HIS A 473 -2.54 -17.54 20.26
N SER A 474 -2.04 -17.45 21.51
CA SER A 474 -2.53 -18.25 22.61
C SER A 474 -3.89 -17.74 23.09
N ASP A 475 -4.83 -18.67 23.31
CA ASP A 475 -6.12 -18.42 23.94
C ASP A 475 -6.26 -19.34 25.15
N TYR A 476 -6.50 -18.76 26.34
CA TYR A 476 -6.53 -19.50 27.62
C TYR A 476 -7.60 -20.60 27.65
N ASP A 477 -8.63 -20.50 26.81
CA ASP A 477 -9.74 -21.46 26.73
C ASP A 477 -9.51 -22.59 25.69
N SER A 478 -8.37 -22.60 25.00
CA SER A 478 -8.08 -23.57 23.94
C SER A 478 -7.43 -24.85 24.47
N ASP A 479 -7.53 -25.93 23.70
CA ASP A 479 -6.83 -27.18 24.01
C ASP A 479 -5.31 -26.94 24.00
N PRO A 480 -4.56 -27.27 25.08
CA PRO A 480 -3.12 -27.08 25.16
C PRO A 480 -2.33 -27.66 23.97
N GLU A 481 -2.83 -28.70 23.32
CA GLU A 481 -2.18 -29.28 22.14
C GLU A 481 -2.31 -28.39 20.90
N THR A 482 -3.43 -27.69 20.74
CA THR A 482 -3.72 -26.79 19.61
C THR A 482 -3.51 -25.31 19.95
N ASP A 483 -3.28 -24.96 21.21
CA ASP A 483 -3.05 -23.58 21.63
C ASP A 483 -1.86 -22.96 20.90
N GLY A 484 -2.06 -21.74 20.40
CA GLY A 484 -1.10 -21.00 19.56
C GLY A 484 -0.82 -21.62 18.19
N CYS A 485 -1.46 -22.73 17.81
CA CYS A 485 -1.30 -23.30 16.47
C CYS A 485 -2.10 -22.50 15.46
N LEU A 486 -1.38 -21.84 14.57
CA LEU A 486 -1.97 -21.06 13.50
C LEU A 486 -1.13 -21.27 12.25
N LEU A 487 -1.76 -21.46 11.10
CA LEU A 487 -1.05 -21.59 9.83
C LEU A 487 0.04 -22.69 9.91
N GLY A 488 -0.27 -23.75 10.66
CA GLY A 488 0.53 -24.96 10.79
C GLY A 488 1.71 -25.02 11.76
N TYR A 489 1.95 -23.98 12.54
CA TYR A 489 2.93 -24.04 13.62
C TYR A 489 2.64 -23.03 14.70
N LYS A 490 3.16 -23.30 15.90
CA LYS A 490 3.11 -22.39 17.04
C LYS A 490 4.46 -21.71 17.25
N GLU A 491 4.42 -20.43 17.63
CA GLU A 491 5.60 -19.59 17.79
C GLU A 491 5.70 -19.11 19.24
N THR A 492 6.82 -19.43 19.89
CA THR A 492 7.14 -18.89 21.21
C THR A 492 8.24 -17.85 21.07
N PHE A 493 7.94 -16.62 21.51
CA PHE A 493 8.84 -15.48 21.42
C PHE A 493 9.48 -15.19 22.78
N ARG A 494 10.73 -14.72 22.76
CA ARG A 494 11.35 -14.09 23.91
C ARG A 494 10.97 -12.60 23.92
N ARG A 495 10.05 -12.21 24.78
CA ARG A 495 9.53 -10.83 24.88
C ARG A 495 9.98 -10.14 26.17
N LEU A 496 10.17 -8.82 26.10
CA LEU A 496 10.50 -8.01 27.27
C LEU A 496 9.32 -8.05 28.27
N LYS A 497 9.61 -8.21 29.56
CA LYS A 497 8.60 -8.11 30.61
C LYS A 497 8.09 -6.68 30.71
N LYS A 498 6.78 -6.50 30.82
CA LYS A 498 6.14 -5.19 31.00
C LYS A 498 6.68 -4.41 32.21
N LEU A 499 7.10 -5.11 33.27
CA LEU A 499 7.66 -4.49 34.48
C LEU A 499 9.16 -4.20 34.40
N SER A 500 9.85 -4.71 33.38
CA SER A 500 11.30 -4.53 33.20
C SER A 500 11.58 -3.26 32.40
N ALA A 501 11.95 -2.18 33.10
CA ALA A 501 12.45 -0.96 32.48
C ALA A 501 13.96 -1.11 32.19
N CYS A 502 14.30 -1.42 30.95
CA CYS A 502 15.67 -1.52 30.43
C CYS A 502 15.67 -1.33 28.92
N ARG A 503 16.86 -1.18 28.33
CA ARG A 503 17.04 -1.08 26.86
C ARG A 503 17.31 -2.45 26.26
N ASN A 504 16.57 -2.81 25.23
CA ASN A 504 16.87 -3.94 24.35
C ASN A 504 18.18 -3.69 23.60
N GLY A 505 18.38 -2.46 23.12
CA GLY A 505 19.59 -2.04 22.41
C GLY A 505 19.55 -2.35 20.91
N ARG A 506 20.45 -1.72 20.16
CA ARG A 506 20.44 -1.76 18.68
C ARG A 506 20.71 -3.14 18.09
N GLY A 507 21.43 -3.98 18.84
CA GLY A 507 21.74 -5.36 18.48
C GLY A 507 20.63 -6.37 18.80
N TYR A 508 19.50 -5.91 19.33
CA TYR A 508 18.36 -6.78 19.63
C TYR A 508 17.84 -7.45 18.35
N VAL A 509 17.69 -8.77 18.44
CA VAL A 509 17.08 -9.58 17.40
C VAL A 509 15.96 -10.38 18.05
N VAL A 510 14.79 -10.37 17.41
CA VAL A 510 13.65 -11.15 17.85
C VAL A 510 14.03 -12.63 17.89
N SER A 511 14.02 -13.21 19.09
CA SER A 511 14.22 -14.64 19.29
C SER A 511 12.87 -15.36 19.28
N ARG A 512 12.74 -16.36 18.42
CA ARG A 512 11.54 -17.19 18.29
C ARG A 512 11.88 -18.66 18.18
N GLN A 513 11.03 -19.50 18.74
CA GLN A 513 11.04 -20.95 18.56
C GLN A 513 9.76 -21.36 17.85
N GLN A 514 9.90 -22.08 16.73
CA GLN A 514 8.77 -22.59 15.96
C GLN A 514 8.61 -24.08 16.23
N ARG A 515 7.37 -24.52 16.47
CA ARG A 515 7.03 -25.94 16.61
C ARG A 515 5.88 -26.29 15.66
N PRO A 516 6.04 -27.32 14.81
CA PRO A 516 4.98 -27.72 13.89
C PRO A 516 3.73 -28.17 14.65
N CYS A 517 2.57 -27.94 14.06
CA CYS A 517 1.28 -28.34 14.61
C CYS A 517 0.59 -29.35 13.68
N PRO A 518 -0.19 -30.28 14.25
CA PRO A 518 -1.15 -31.03 13.45
C PRO A 518 -2.18 -30.10 12.83
N CYS A 519 -2.69 -30.41 11.64
CA CYS A 519 -3.71 -29.60 11.01
C CYS A 519 -5.00 -29.59 11.85
N THR A 520 -5.53 -28.40 12.08
CA THR A 520 -6.82 -28.14 12.73
C THR A 520 -7.84 -27.66 11.70
N ARG A 521 -9.05 -27.31 12.14
CA ARG A 521 -10.05 -26.69 11.25
C ARG A 521 -9.72 -25.24 10.89
N GLU A 522 -8.87 -24.57 11.67
CA GLU A 522 -8.50 -23.16 11.45
C GLU A 522 -7.41 -23.00 10.37
N ASP A 523 -6.69 -24.09 10.06
CA ASP A 523 -5.70 -24.16 8.97
C ASP A 523 -6.35 -24.28 7.56
N TYR A 524 -7.69 -24.26 7.49
CA TYR A 524 -8.47 -24.37 6.26
C TYR A 524 -9.41 -23.18 6.04
N MET A 525 -9.32 -22.59 4.85
CA MET A 525 -10.26 -21.58 4.35
C MET A 525 -11.22 -22.17 3.32
N CYS A 526 -12.22 -21.41 2.88
CA CYS A 526 -13.08 -21.86 1.80
C CYS A 526 -12.30 -21.96 0.49
N GLU A 527 -12.61 -23.01 -0.26
CA GLU A 527 -12.09 -23.22 -1.61
C GLU A 527 -12.85 -22.35 -2.62
N TYR A 528 -12.28 -22.18 -3.81
CA TYR A 528 -12.90 -21.49 -4.93
C TYR A 528 -14.33 -21.99 -5.19
N GLY A 529 -15.27 -21.05 -5.33
CA GLY A 529 -16.69 -21.34 -5.46
C GLY A 529 -17.43 -21.59 -4.15
N PHE A 530 -16.73 -21.58 -3.01
CA PHE A 530 -17.32 -21.61 -1.68
C PHE A 530 -17.08 -20.28 -0.95
N TYR A 531 -17.90 -20.01 0.06
CA TYR A 531 -17.76 -18.84 0.93
C TYR A 531 -18.32 -19.15 2.32
N ARG A 532 -17.87 -18.40 3.33
CA ARG A 532 -18.49 -18.43 4.66
C ARG A 532 -19.59 -17.38 4.71
N HIS A 533 -20.81 -17.82 4.95
CA HIS A 533 -21.92 -16.90 5.22
C HIS A 533 -21.85 -16.42 6.69
N GLU A 534 -22.25 -15.18 6.98
CA GLU A 534 -22.14 -14.55 8.31
C GLU A 534 -22.70 -15.42 9.46
N ASN A 535 -23.80 -16.13 9.18
CA ASN A 535 -24.51 -16.98 10.15
C ASN A 535 -23.93 -18.38 10.35
N THR A 536 -22.94 -18.81 9.56
CA THR A 536 -22.43 -20.19 9.59
C THR A 536 -20.91 -20.22 9.51
N SER A 537 -20.27 -21.05 10.34
CA SER A 537 -18.83 -21.30 10.24
C SER A 537 -18.43 -22.24 9.09
N GLU A 538 -19.39 -22.79 8.35
CA GLU A 538 -19.15 -23.73 7.26
C GLU A 538 -19.01 -23.03 5.91
N CYS A 539 -18.19 -23.61 5.03
CA CYS A 539 -18.07 -23.20 3.64
C CYS A 539 -19.26 -23.71 2.83
N LEU A 540 -20.06 -22.77 2.32
CA LEU A 540 -21.24 -22.99 1.50
C LEU A 540 -20.92 -22.71 0.04
N LEU A 541 -21.57 -23.44 -0.88
CA LEU A 541 -21.43 -23.21 -2.31
C LEU A 541 -22.04 -21.84 -2.66
N GLN A 542 -21.30 -21.04 -3.43
CA GLN A 542 -21.81 -19.77 -3.93
C GLN A 542 -22.96 -20.02 -4.92
N PRO A 543 -24.12 -19.34 -4.78
CA PRO A 543 -25.27 -19.56 -5.66
C PRO A 543 -24.97 -19.36 -7.15
N ASP A 544 -24.19 -18.32 -7.47
CA ASP A 544 -23.85 -17.93 -8.86
C ASP A 544 -22.76 -18.81 -9.49
N PHE A 545 -22.11 -19.67 -8.68
CA PHE A 545 -20.98 -20.50 -9.11
C PHE A 545 -21.38 -21.52 -10.18
N LEU A 546 -22.61 -22.04 -10.12
CA LEU A 546 -23.13 -23.03 -11.06
C LEU A 546 -23.11 -22.53 -12.52
N ASN A 547 -23.23 -21.22 -12.74
CA ASN A 547 -23.23 -20.62 -14.08
C ASN A 547 -21.81 -20.35 -14.60
N GLN A 548 -20.81 -20.22 -13.72
CA GLN A 548 -19.42 -19.89 -14.05
C GLN A 548 -18.55 -21.15 -14.27
N THR A 549 -19.04 -22.33 -13.87
CA THR A 549 -18.30 -23.60 -13.95
C THR A 549 -18.08 -24.13 -15.37
N GLN A 550 -18.90 -23.75 -16.35
CA GLN A 550 -18.88 -24.40 -17.67
C GLN A 550 -17.58 -24.17 -18.43
N ASP A 551 -17.05 -22.94 -18.41
CA ASP A 551 -15.78 -22.59 -19.07
C ASP A 551 -14.56 -23.19 -18.36
N ILE A 552 -14.62 -23.32 -17.03
CA ILE A 552 -13.52 -23.83 -16.21
C ILE A 552 -13.43 -25.36 -16.33
N CYS A 553 -14.57 -26.07 -16.39
CA CYS A 553 -14.60 -27.53 -16.59
C CYS A 553 -14.07 -27.90 -17.98
N LEU A 554 -14.29 -27.05 -18.99
CA LEU A 554 -13.84 -27.28 -20.38
C LEU A 554 -12.33 -27.04 -20.57
N ASN A 555 -11.71 -26.18 -19.75
CA ASN A 555 -10.29 -25.84 -19.85
C ASN A 555 -9.36 -26.75 -19.01
N GLY A 556 -9.91 -27.70 -18.25
CA GLY A 556 -9.14 -28.64 -17.42
C GLY A 556 -8.56 -28.04 -16.12
N GLU A 557 -8.78 -26.75 -15.84
CA GLU A 557 -8.25 -26.07 -14.65
C GLU A 557 -8.91 -26.55 -13.32
N LEU A 558 -10.05 -27.24 -13.42
CA LEU A 558 -10.79 -27.81 -12.29
C LEU A 558 -10.29 -29.19 -11.82
N GLU A 559 -9.38 -29.85 -12.56
CA GLU A 559 -8.85 -31.17 -12.15
C GLU A 559 -8.01 -31.10 -10.84
N ASP A 560 -7.49 -29.91 -10.49
CA ASP A 560 -6.70 -29.66 -9.28
C ASP A 560 -7.53 -29.24 -8.05
N LEU A 561 -8.82 -28.93 -8.22
CA LEU A 561 -9.63 -28.38 -7.13
C LEU A 561 -9.97 -29.46 -6.10
N GLN A 562 -9.61 -29.21 -4.83
CA GLN A 562 -9.85 -30.18 -3.78
C GLN A 562 -11.36 -30.31 -3.54
N ASN A 563 -11.88 -31.51 -3.82
CA ASN A 563 -13.30 -31.91 -3.73
C ASN A 563 -13.96 -31.76 -2.34
N THR A 564 -13.42 -30.98 -1.40
CA THR A 564 -13.92 -30.86 -0.01
C THR A 564 -14.73 -29.58 0.25
N GLY A 565 -14.63 -28.56 -0.63
CA GLY A 565 -15.15 -27.21 -0.40
C GLY A 565 -14.29 -26.34 0.53
N TYR A 566 -13.20 -26.91 1.02
CA TYR A 566 -12.18 -26.27 1.83
C TYR A 566 -10.82 -26.50 1.19
N ARG A 567 -9.91 -25.55 1.42
CA ARG A 567 -8.51 -25.67 1.04
C ARG A 567 -7.63 -25.24 2.20
N LYS A 568 -6.44 -25.79 2.24
CA LYS A 568 -5.43 -25.37 3.21
C LYS A 568 -5.03 -23.91 2.90
N ILE A 569 -4.82 -23.10 3.93
CA ILE A 569 -4.45 -21.70 3.75
C ILE A 569 -3.07 -21.61 3.05
N PRO A 570 -2.88 -20.79 2.02
CA PRO A 570 -1.55 -20.63 1.41
C PRO A 570 -0.50 -20.16 2.42
N GLY A 571 0.66 -20.81 2.41
CA GLY A 571 1.75 -20.60 3.37
C GLY A 571 1.63 -21.39 4.68
N ASP A 572 0.53 -22.12 4.89
CA ASP A 572 0.32 -22.97 6.05
C ASP A 572 1.19 -24.24 5.99
N LYS A 573 1.86 -24.56 7.10
CA LYS A 573 2.84 -25.66 7.19
C LYS A 573 2.39 -26.86 8.02
N CYS A 574 1.09 -26.97 8.30
CA CYS A 574 0.55 -28.06 9.12
C CYS A 574 0.72 -29.41 8.41
N GLU A 575 1.01 -30.45 9.17
CA GLU A 575 1.09 -31.82 8.67
C GLU A 575 0.24 -32.74 9.54
N GLU A 576 -0.35 -33.77 8.94
CA GLU A 576 -1.22 -34.72 9.66
C GLU A 576 -2.43 -34.03 10.34
N GLY A 577 -3.23 -34.75 11.14
CA GLY A 577 -4.40 -34.17 11.82
C GLY A 577 -5.70 -34.14 10.99
N VAL A 578 -6.52 -33.12 11.23
CA VAL A 578 -7.88 -33.01 10.68
C VAL A 578 -7.82 -32.71 9.18
N ARG A 579 -8.57 -33.46 8.38
CA ARG A 579 -8.80 -33.18 6.96
C ARG A 579 -10.29 -32.96 6.71
N PRO A 580 -10.68 -31.88 6.02
CA PRO A 580 -12.07 -31.66 5.65
C PRO A 580 -12.64 -32.85 4.85
N PRO A 581 -13.88 -33.29 5.12
CA PRO A 581 -14.47 -34.41 4.41
C PRO A 581 -14.66 -34.09 2.92
N ARG A 582 -14.40 -35.06 2.05
CA ARG A 582 -14.62 -34.91 0.60
C ARG A 582 -16.12 -34.86 0.29
N ARG A 583 -16.55 -33.81 -0.41
CA ARG A 583 -17.86 -33.60 -1.03
C ARG A 583 -17.81 -33.99 -2.52
N GLU A 584 -17.51 -35.25 -2.82
CA GLU A 584 -17.42 -35.74 -4.22
C GLU A 584 -18.73 -35.56 -5.01
N ASP A 585 -19.87 -35.57 -4.31
CA ASP A 585 -21.21 -35.57 -4.90
C ASP A 585 -21.59 -34.22 -5.50
N VAL A 586 -21.07 -33.13 -4.93
CA VAL A 586 -21.36 -31.75 -5.35
C VAL A 586 -20.66 -31.46 -6.67
N PHE A 587 -19.41 -31.89 -6.81
CA PHE A 587 -18.57 -31.58 -7.97
C PHE A 587 -18.88 -32.43 -9.20
N LYS A 588 -19.18 -33.73 -9.01
CA LYS A 588 -19.68 -34.60 -10.09
C LYS A 588 -20.99 -34.07 -10.71
N LYS A 589 -21.74 -33.27 -9.97
CA LYS A 589 -22.97 -32.60 -10.42
C LYS A 589 -22.69 -31.26 -11.12
N LEU A 590 -21.56 -30.60 -10.83
CA LEU A 590 -21.15 -29.31 -11.40
C LEU A 590 -20.53 -29.45 -12.80
N CYS A 591 -19.59 -30.39 -13.03
CA CYS A 591 -18.97 -30.57 -14.36
C CYS A 591 -19.69 -31.57 -15.29
N GLY A 592 -20.75 -32.25 -14.81
CA GLY A 592 -21.50 -33.24 -15.60
C GLY A 592 -20.71 -34.52 -15.89
N LYS A 593 -21.42 -35.59 -16.24
CA LYS A 593 -20.84 -36.92 -16.52
C LYS A 593 -20.63 -37.21 -18.02
N ASP A 594 -20.91 -36.28 -18.92
CA ASP A 594 -20.90 -36.54 -20.36
C ASP A 594 -19.99 -35.57 -21.12
N ILE A 595 -18.69 -35.82 -21.06
CA ILE A 595 -17.82 -35.61 -22.22
C ILE A 595 -17.24 -36.99 -22.54
N SER A 596 -17.99 -37.79 -23.30
CA SER A 596 -17.37 -38.91 -24.01
C SER A 596 -16.26 -38.33 -24.88
N PRO A 597 -15.02 -38.86 -24.86
CA PRO A 597 -14.04 -38.49 -25.85
C PRO A 597 -14.63 -38.91 -27.20
N THR A 598 -15.00 -37.94 -28.05
CA THR A 598 -15.39 -38.24 -29.41
C THR A 598 -14.26 -39.05 -30.02
N SER A 599 -14.59 -40.30 -30.29
CA SER A 599 -13.75 -41.35 -30.83
C SER A 599 -12.73 -40.80 -31.84
N ALA A 600 -11.46 -40.88 -31.48
CA ALA A 600 -10.39 -40.90 -32.45
C ALA A 600 -10.66 -42.08 -33.38
N ASN A 601 -11.21 -41.78 -34.57
CA ASN A 601 -11.45 -42.79 -35.58
C ASN A 601 -10.11 -43.43 -35.96
N SER A 602 -10.03 -44.73 -35.69
CA SER A 602 -8.93 -45.58 -36.09
C SER A 602 -8.80 -45.61 -37.60
N HIS A 603 -7.74 -45.02 -38.15
CA HIS A 603 -7.24 -45.40 -39.46
C HIS A 603 -5.73 -45.63 -39.40
N THR A 604 -5.40 -46.91 -39.18
CA THR A 604 -4.38 -47.69 -39.91
C THR A 604 -3.19 -46.93 -40.50
N LYS A 605 -2.01 -47.16 -39.90
CA LYS A 605 -0.70 -46.97 -40.54
C LYS A 605 -0.67 -47.65 -41.92
N ARG A 606 -0.49 -46.86 -42.98
CA ARG A 606 0.12 -47.32 -44.23
C ARG A 606 1.15 -46.29 -44.69
N SER A 607 2.39 -46.74 -44.69
CA SER A 607 3.54 -46.13 -45.35
C SER A 607 3.30 -46.09 -46.86
N VAL A 608 3.37 -44.91 -47.47
CA VAL A 608 3.73 -44.75 -48.89
C VAL A 608 4.59 -43.50 -49.05
N SER A 609 5.77 -43.72 -49.61
CA SER A 609 6.77 -42.77 -50.10
C SER A 609 6.36 -42.11 -51.42
N GLY A 610 6.64 -40.81 -51.60
CA GLY A 610 6.68 -40.17 -52.93
C GLY A 610 6.43 -38.65 -52.90
N PRO A 611 6.98 -37.85 -53.83
CA PRO A 611 7.55 -36.53 -53.53
C PRO A 611 6.84 -35.34 -54.21
N PHE A 612 7.33 -34.12 -53.91
CA PHE A 612 7.09 -32.81 -54.57
C PHE A 612 5.75 -32.11 -54.25
N LEU A 613 5.61 -30.77 -54.20
CA LEU A 613 6.41 -29.64 -54.67
C LEU A 613 6.01 -28.39 -53.86
N LEU A 614 6.98 -27.52 -53.57
CA LEU A 614 6.78 -26.20 -52.97
C LEU A 614 6.15 -25.25 -54.00
N THR A 615 5.06 -24.56 -53.65
CA THR A 615 4.57 -23.41 -54.42
C THR A 615 4.31 -22.24 -53.48
N ILE A 616 5.21 -21.26 -53.54
CA ILE A 616 5.05 -19.93 -52.96
C ILE A 616 4.08 -19.16 -53.84
N ILE A 617 2.99 -18.66 -53.27
CA ILE A 617 2.16 -17.62 -53.90
C ILE A 617 2.07 -16.44 -52.94
N THR A 618 2.89 -15.44 -53.20
CA THR A 618 2.67 -14.05 -52.79
C THR A 618 1.49 -13.47 -53.58
N HIS A 619 0.51 -12.89 -52.89
CA HIS A 619 -0.42 -11.93 -53.47
C HIS A 619 -0.45 -10.67 -52.61
N TYR A 620 -0.01 -9.57 -53.21
CA TYR A 620 -0.30 -8.21 -52.76
C TYR A 620 -1.61 -7.76 -53.42
N THR A 621 -2.51 -7.17 -52.64
CA THR A 621 -3.56 -6.29 -53.15
C THR A 621 -3.64 -5.03 -52.31
N VAL A 622 -3.26 -3.92 -52.94
CA VAL A 622 -3.54 -2.56 -52.50
C VAL A 622 -4.95 -2.20 -52.95
N ALA A 623 -5.80 -1.77 -52.02
CA ALA A 623 -7.03 -1.05 -52.36
C ALA A 623 -7.18 0.17 -51.44
N LYS A 624 -7.01 1.34 -52.07
CA LYS A 624 -7.18 2.67 -51.52
C LYS A 624 -8.67 3.03 -51.60
N LYS A 625 -9.30 3.46 -50.50
CA LYS A 625 -10.52 4.28 -50.58
C LYS A 625 -10.60 5.27 -49.43
N GLN A 626 -10.52 6.55 -49.80
CA GLN A 626 -10.76 7.71 -48.94
C GLN A 626 -12.19 7.70 -48.40
N SER A 627 -12.35 7.95 -47.10
CA SER A 627 -13.50 8.68 -46.58
C SER A 627 -13.01 9.63 -45.49
N LYS A 628 -13.21 10.94 -45.72
CA LYS A 628 -13.11 11.97 -44.68
C LYS A 628 -14.26 11.73 -43.72
N ILE A 629 -13.98 11.46 -42.46
CA ILE A 629 -14.96 11.63 -41.38
C ILE A 629 -14.46 12.76 -40.50
N THR A 630 -15.19 13.86 -40.52
CA THR A 630 -15.03 15.00 -39.61
C THR A 630 -15.68 14.62 -38.29
N TYR A 631 -14.91 14.49 -37.21
CA TYR A 631 -15.47 14.29 -35.86
C TYR A 631 -15.44 15.61 -35.09
N HIS A 632 -16.61 16.01 -34.58
CA HIS A 632 -16.77 17.12 -33.65
C HIS A 632 -16.36 16.68 -32.24
N ILE A 633 -15.44 17.41 -31.61
CA ILE A 633 -15.13 17.25 -30.18
C ILE A 633 -16.02 18.24 -29.42
N CYS A 634 -17.00 17.72 -28.67
CA CYS A 634 -17.76 18.50 -27.69
C CYS A 634 -17.10 18.33 -26.32
N TYR A 635 -16.65 19.42 -25.71
CA TYR A 635 -16.30 19.45 -24.29
C TYR A 635 -17.54 19.76 -23.46
N ASN A 636 -17.88 18.88 -22.52
CA ASN A 636 -18.89 19.16 -21.50
C ASN A 636 -18.21 19.89 -20.33
N ILE A 637 -18.33 21.22 -20.31
CA ILE A 637 -18.13 22.03 -19.11
C ILE A 637 -19.52 22.51 -18.68
N LYS A 638 -20.02 21.99 -17.56
CA LYS A 638 -21.22 22.51 -16.92
C LYS A 638 -20.90 23.88 -16.32
N ILE A 639 -21.33 24.95 -16.99
CA ILE A 639 -22.28 25.98 -16.48
C ILE A 639 -22.48 27.04 -17.60
N ILE A 640 -23.70 27.04 -18.16
CA ILE A 640 -24.50 28.10 -18.80
C ILE A 640 -23.85 29.01 -19.88
N ASN A 641 -24.40 28.88 -21.09
CA ASN A 641 -24.30 29.66 -22.33
C ASN A 641 -23.23 29.27 -23.37
N THR A 642 -23.74 28.61 -24.42
CA THR A 642 -23.07 28.15 -25.64
C THR A 642 -22.80 29.29 -26.62
N VAL A 643 -21.54 29.45 -27.07
CA VAL A 643 -21.19 30.14 -28.32
C VAL A 643 -20.10 29.32 -29.03
N CYS A 644 -20.37 28.84 -30.25
CA CYS A 644 -19.43 28.10 -31.09
C CYS A 644 -18.67 29.06 -32.02
N LEU A 645 -17.34 28.91 -32.14
CA LEU A 645 -16.52 29.52 -33.19
C LEU A 645 -15.64 28.46 -33.88
N THR A 646 -15.53 28.59 -35.21
CA THR A 646 -14.92 27.66 -36.17
C THR A 646 -13.39 27.78 -36.30
N SER A 647 -12.75 26.70 -36.74
CA SER A 647 -11.30 26.43 -36.80
C SER A 647 -10.44 27.36 -37.68
N MET A 648 -9.17 27.54 -37.29
CA MET A 648 -8.05 27.83 -38.20
C MET A 648 -6.83 26.93 -37.86
N SER A 649 -6.00 26.66 -38.88
CA SER A 649 -5.00 25.58 -39.01
C SER A 649 -3.66 25.80 -38.29
N LYS A 650 -2.94 24.69 -38.06
CA LYS A 650 -1.54 24.61 -37.58
C LYS A 650 -0.55 25.39 -38.47
N SER A 651 -0.29 26.63 -38.09
CA SER A 651 0.96 27.36 -38.27
C SER A 651 0.75 28.69 -37.54
N ASP A 652 1.56 28.94 -36.51
CA ASP A 652 1.53 30.06 -35.54
C ASP A 652 1.05 29.66 -34.12
N VAL A 653 1.91 28.92 -33.41
CA VAL A 653 1.91 28.90 -31.94
C VAL A 653 3.32 29.20 -31.48
N PHE A 654 3.63 30.50 -31.38
CA PHE A 654 4.70 31.01 -30.53
C PHE A 654 4.34 32.44 -30.08
N LEU A 655 4.58 32.68 -28.78
CA LEU A 655 4.50 33.93 -28.00
C LEU A 655 3.20 34.27 -27.22
N LYS A 656 3.29 33.99 -25.89
CA LYS A 656 3.06 34.89 -24.72
C LYS A 656 1.60 35.37 -24.49
N ILE A 657 1.01 35.36 -23.27
CA ILE A 657 1.44 36.02 -22.02
C ILE A 657 0.74 35.41 -20.78
N ASN A 658 1.53 35.29 -19.72
CA ASN A 658 1.23 35.14 -18.28
C ASN A 658 0.07 36.02 -17.74
N MET A 659 -0.90 35.45 -17.00
CA MET A 659 -1.63 36.19 -15.96
C MET A 659 -2.13 35.24 -14.86
N ASN A 660 -1.27 34.99 -13.88
CA ASN A 660 -1.68 34.74 -12.49
C ASN A 660 -1.42 36.02 -11.71
N PHE A 661 -2.37 36.95 -11.78
CA PHE A 661 -2.50 38.07 -10.85
C PHE A 661 -3.98 38.46 -10.83
N VAL A 662 -4.65 38.12 -9.74
CA VAL A 662 -5.77 38.78 -9.05
C VAL A 662 -6.58 37.70 -8.32
N HIS A 663 -6.01 37.18 -7.23
CA HIS A 663 -6.77 36.60 -6.12
C HIS A 663 -6.52 37.49 -4.90
N LYS A 664 -6.94 38.75 -4.99
CA LYS A 664 -7.03 39.68 -3.86
C LYS A 664 -8.10 40.74 -4.11
N SER A 665 -9.36 40.31 -4.13
CA SER A 665 -10.56 41.15 -3.87
C SER A 665 -11.84 40.30 -3.91
N ILE A 666 -11.95 39.32 -3.01
CA ILE A 666 -13.24 38.71 -2.66
C ILE A 666 -13.36 38.72 -1.12
N SER A 667 -13.39 39.92 -0.57
CA SER A 667 -13.83 40.17 0.82
C SER A 667 -14.59 41.50 0.99
N THR A 668 -14.95 42.17 -0.12
CA THR A 668 -15.63 43.48 -0.07
C THR A 668 -16.86 43.54 -0.97
N PHE A 669 -17.68 42.49 -1.00
CA PHE A 669 -18.99 42.53 -1.67
C PHE A 669 -20.03 41.64 -0.97
N LYS A 670 -20.14 41.77 0.37
CA LYS A 670 -21.26 41.27 1.18
C LYS A 670 -21.56 42.24 2.34
N ARG A 671 -21.74 43.52 2.02
CA ARG A 671 -22.39 44.52 2.86
C ARG A 671 -22.84 45.63 1.92
N ILE A 672 -24.07 46.11 2.09
CA ILE A 672 -24.78 47.08 1.22
C ILE A 672 -25.60 46.43 0.09
N HIS A 673 -26.72 45.80 0.45
CA HIS A 673 -28.05 46.20 -0.05
C HIS A 673 -29.12 45.39 0.72
N LYS A 674 -29.51 45.92 1.88
CA LYS A 674 -30.75 45.59 2.57
C LYS A 674 -31.55 46.89 2.62
N GLU A 675 -32.81 46.80 2.16
CA GLU A 675 -33.89 47.80 2.28
C GLU A 675 -33.80 49.09 1.44
N LYS A 676 -34.70 49.22 0.44
CA LYS A 676 -35.85 50.16 0.49
C LYS A 676 -36.75 50.08 -0.77
N HIS A 677 -38.03 49.77 -0.50
CA HIS A 677 -39.30 50.15 -1.17
C HIS A 677 -39.49 49.91 -2.70
N GLY A 678 -40.65 49.46 -3.20
CA GLY A 678 -41.96 49.24 -2.60
C GLY A 678 -42.99 48.71 -3.64
N CYS A 679 -44.20 48.46 -3.12
CA CYS A 679 -45.37 47.76 -3.68
C CYS A 679 -45.31 46.22 -3.64
#